data_AF-A0A7W8Z7T2-F1
#
_entry.id   AF-A0A7W8Z7T2-F1
#
_cell.length_a   1.000
_cell.length_b   1.000
_cell.length_c   1.000
_cell.angle_alpha   90.00
_cell.angle_beta   90.00
_cell.angle_gamma   90.00
#
_symmetry.space_group_name_H-M   'P 1'
#
loop_
_entity.id
_entity.type
_entity.pdbx_description
1 polymer ?
#
loop_
_entity_poly.entity_id
_entity_poly.type
_entity_poly.pdbx_seq_one_letter_code
_entity_poly.pdbx_strand_id
1 'polypeptide(L)'
;MAEAPHRSPSETASPRSSSALVRRHAPAGVAVLGVLLLADHLRVLLPSLITLFGRAGETPPERMGLFAALWFVLPFAAVPAARAVGARRVLMGAGVLLAAARLVLQATDGGAPQLYVSGAGVACGIAFLYGCARTLPREVVPAALAGGLAASTIVHLLLGQMDLVWRAGPLPWFGVVLACAALLGCLWALPGRHGEPAPARLWFAFGPALVLTGMYLGTTGLAGPPAWGGPAAWTTMVVSATLAVCQIAMVCLAARPPARRWVPVALLPLSVAVAIVTETTPPAALAALALGACLGLAGLPAAASPGRSGLAAIAGMLVFLVAVFAYYAAYDADLGFPNRLVPGALAVLVAVLAGTAAQGRRAPARPSLGRGPVVVALAVAAATAVAAWRPTPQVRTVAGDEFTLIAYNIRMGFGLKGTLDLDAIAAWARTRNPDVVLLSEVDRGWLLNGGHDGLARVAAGLGMTYRFAPAADGLWGDAILTSLPLRGSESFPLGRHGHPTGAQAQASVVVVGGAEVGILNTHLQAPAGQAPEAAALARRLAEGRIPAAVPARPRPVLLTGDLNTTPADPEMAVLTGAGLTDPLTAFGDPPTSPADDPVKRIDHVLLGRGLSVVTAEVPRVPFSDHLPVVVRLRLTTL
;
A
#
# COMPACT_ATOMS: atom_id res chain seq x y z
N MET A 1 -47.97 57.03 -28.78
CA MET A 1 -47.25 56.46 -29.93
C MET A 1 -45.81 56.97 -29.90
N ALA A 2 -44.85 56.09 -29.63
CA ALA A 2 -43.50 56.04 -30.22
C ALA A 2 -42.64 55.11 -29.36
N GLU A 3 -42.12 54.06 -30.01
CA GLU A 3 -41.39 52.91 -29.48
C GLU A 3 -40.00 53.27 -28.92
N ALA A 4 -39.58 52.50 -27.91
CA ALA A 4 -38.19 52.42 -27.45
C ALA A 4 -37.45 51.29 -28.20
N PRO A 5 -36.15 51.43 -28.55
CA PRO A 5 -35.39 50.34 -29.12
C PRO A 5 -34.76 49.47 -28.02
N HIS A 6 -35.07 48.18 -28.07
CA HIS A 6 -34.36 47.11 -27.37
C HIS A 6 -32.93 46.97 -27.94
N ARG A 7 -31.90 47.01 -27.07
CA ARG A 7 -30.61 46.38 -27.34
C ARG A 7 -30.26 45.42 -26.20
N SER A 8 -30.27 44.14 -26.50
CA SER A 8 -29.66 43.09 -25.69
C SER A 8 -28.15 43.01 -25.98
N PRO A 9 -27.26 42.94 -24.97
CA PRO A 9 -25.93 42.40 -25.19
C PRO A 9 -25.95 40.88 -25.00
N SER A 10 -25.77 40.15 -26.09
CA SER A 10 -25.39 38.74 -26.06
C SER A 10 -23.95 38.64 -25.52
N GLU A 11 -23.79 38.18 -24.28
CA GLU A 11 -22.49 37.75 -23.75
C GLU A 11 -22.05 36.45 -24.45
N THR A 12 -21.34 36.60 -25.57
CA THR A 12 -20.51 35.53 -26.10
C THR A 12 -19.24 35.45 -25.25
N ALA A 13 -19.10 34.42 -24.43
CA ALA A 13 -17.89 34.13 -23.68
C ALA A 13 -16.67 34.04 -24.62
N SER A 14 -15.76 35.01 -24.53
CA SER A 14 -14.59 35.08 -25.42
C SER A 14 -13.54 33.99 -25.11
N PRO A 15 -12.81 33.46 -26.11
CA PRO A 15 -11.71 32.50 -25.93
C PRO A 15 -10.49 33.04 -25.15
N ARG A 16 -10.48 34.32 -24.76
CA ARG A 16 -9.41 34.90 -23.91
C ARG A 16 -9.54 34.49 -22.44
N SER A 17 -10.74 34.19 -21.95
CA SER A 17 -10.97 33.88 -20.53
C SER A 17 -10.45 32.49 -20.13
N SER A 18 -10.60 31.48 -21.00
CA SER A 18 -10.16 30.10 -20.76
C SER A 18 -8.63 30.00 -20.73
N SER A 19 -7.93 30.65 -21.65
CA SER A 19 -6.46 30.66 -21.69
C SER A 19 -5.82 31.36 -20.48
N ALA A 20 -6.51 32.36 -19.92
CA ALA A 20 -6.07 33.07 -18.72
C ALA A 20 -6.28 32.22 -17.46
N LEU A 21 -7.40 31.48 -17.40
CA LEU A 21 -7.70 30.54 -16.31
C LEU A 21 -6.68 29.40 -16.26
N VAL A 22 -6.38 28.77 -17.41
CA VAL A 22 -5.39 27.68 -17.48
C VAL A 22 -4.01 28.14 -17.01
N ARG A 23 -3.54 29.31 -17.49
CA ARG A 23 -2.24 29.88 -17.06
C ARG A 23 -2.20 30.24 -15.57
N ARG A 24 -3.32 30.62 -14.97
CA ARG A 24 -3.43 30.92 -13.54
C ARG A 24 -3.24 29.68 -12.67
N HIS A 25 -3.76 28.53 -13.10
CA HIS A 25 -3.74 27.29 -12.32
C HIS A 25 -2.58 26.35 -12.69
N ALA A 26 -1.89 26.60 -13.80
CA ALA A 26 -0.75 25.81 -14.28
C ALA A 26 0.32 25.53 -13.20
N PRO A 27 0.78 26.50 -12.37
CA PRO A 27 1.78 26.23 -11.32
C PRO A 27 1.37 25.15 -10.31
N ALA A 28 0.09 25.17 -9.89
CA ALA A 28 -0.44 24.16 -8.98
C ALA A 28 -0.61 22.81 -9.70
N GLY A 29 -1.12 22.83 -10.93
CA GLY A 29 -1.29 21.63 -11.76
C GLY A 29 0.03 20.89 -12.01
N VAL A 30 1.11 21.63 -12.31
CA VAL A 30 2.47 21.07 -12.46
C VAL A 30 2.88 20.28 -11.22
N ALA A 31 2.83 20.89 -10.03
CA ALA A 31 3.25 20.22 -8.81
C ALA A 31 2.34 19.03 -8.43
N VAL A 32 1.01 19.17 -8.52
CA VAL A 32 0.07 18.10 -8.19
C VAL A 32 0.26 16.88 -9.10
N LEU A 33 0.29 17.09 -10.42
CA LEU A 33 0.42 16.00 -11.39
C LEU A 33 1.81 15.39 -11.37
N GLY A 34 2.86 16.18 -11.16
CA GLY A 34 4.21 15.65 -11.02
C GLY A 34 4.39 14.81 -9.75
N VAL A 35 3.77 15.20 -8.62
CA VAL A 35 3.75 14.38 -7.40
C VAL A 35 2.96 13.09 -7.61
N LEU A 36 1.83 13.14 -8.30
CA LEU A 36 1.06 11.95 -8.68
C LEU A 36 1.93 10.98 -9.48
N LEU A 37 2.55 11.43 -10.58
CA LEU A 37 3.40 10.56 -11.40
C LEU A 37 4.64 10.06 -10.65
N LEU A 38 5.25 10.87 -9.78
CA LEU A 38 6.35 10.39 -8.91
C LEU A 38 5.85 9.27 -7.98
N ALA A 39 4.67 9.40 -7.40
CA ALA A 39 4.09 8.38 -6.55
C ALA A 39 3.82 7.08 -7.32
N ASP A 40 3.28 7.15 -8.56
CA ASP A 40 3.10 5.97 -9.42
C ASP A 40 4.43 5.21 -9.60
N HIS A 41 5.52 5.92 -9.92
CA HIS A 41 6.83 5.28 -10.09
C HIS A 41 7.38 4.70 -8.79
N LEU A 42 7.18 5.37 -7.64
CA LEU A 42 7.58 4.82 -6.34
C LEU A 42 6.82 3.54 -6.01
N ARG A 43 5.52 3.48 -6.30
CA ARG A 43 4.68 2.29 -6.07
C ARG A 43 5.10 1.08 -6.90
N VAL A 44 5.80 1.29 -8.01
CA VAL A 44 6.36 0.21 -8.84
C VAL A 44 7.81 -0.08 -8.47
N LEU A 45 8.63 0.95 -8.21
CA LEU A 45 10.03 0.80 -7.87
C LEU A 45 10.21 0.03 -6.55
N LEU A 46 9.51 0.43 -5.49
CA LEU A 46 9.68 -0.14 -4.17
C LEU A 46 9.47 -1.67 -4.15
N PRO A 47 8.36 -2.23 -4.69
CA PRO A 47 8.23 -3.68 -4.77
C PRO A 47 9.20 -4.31 -5.77
N SER A 48 9.58 -3.61 -6.84
CA SER A 48 10.59 -4.13 -7.79
C SER A 48 11.97 -4.30 -7.13
N LEU A 49 12.31 -3.47 -6.13
CA LEU A 49 13.56 -3.62 -5.37
C LEU A 49 13.63 -4.96 -4.65
N ILE A 50 12.52 -5.47 -4.10
CA ILE A 50 12.49 -6.72 -3.35
C ILE A 50 12.13 -7.94 -4.19
N THR A 51 11.39 -7.77 -5.29
CA THR A 51 10.88 -8.90 -6.10
C THR A 51 11.75 -9.22 -7.31
N LEU A 52 12.48 -8.22 -7.84
CA LEU A 52 13.28 -8.34 -9.06
C LEU A 52 14.78 -8.17 -8.82
N PHE A 53 15.16 -7.17 -8.00
CA PHE A 53 16.56 -6.98 -7.64
C PHE A 53 16.94 -7.84 -6.43
N GLY A 54 16.14 -7.73 -5.37
CA GLY A 54 16.19 -8.58 -4.20
C GLY A 54 15.68 -9.97 -4.51
N ARG A 55 16.32 -10.95 -3.89
CA ARG A 55 15.83 -12.32 -3.77
C ARG A 55 15.97 -12.68 -2.30
N ALA A 56 14.87 -13.09 -1.67
CA ALA A 56 14.84 -13.45 -0.26
C ALA A 56 15.92 -14.48 0.05
N GLY A 57 16.74 -14.22 1.08
CA GLY A 57 17.87 -15.08 1.46
C GLY A 57 19.11 -15.05 0.55
N GLU A 58 19.03 -14.51 -0.67
CA GLU A 58 20.16 -14.47 -1.62
C GLU A 58 20.83 -13.09 -1.75
N THR A 59 20.03 -12.01 -1.68
CA THR A 59 20.54 -10.65 -1.85
C THR A 59 20.64 -9.95 -0.50
N PRO A 60 21.86 -9.59 -0.04
CA PRO A 60 22.02 -8.84 1.19
C PRO A 60 21.30 -7.48 1.15
N PRO A 61 20.60 -7.06 2.23
CA PRO A 61 19.85 -5.81 2.28
C PRO A 61 20.69 -4.57 1.91
N GLU A 62 21.99 -4.56 2.23
CA GLU A 62 22.89 -3.46 1.90
C GLU A 62 23.09 -3.28 0.39
N ARG A 63 23.06 -4.35 -0.40
CA ARG A 63 23.17 -4.26 -1.87
C ARG A 63 21.89 -3.69 -2.47
N MET A 64 20.74 -4.11 -1.96
CA MET A 64 19.44 -3.56 -2.35
C MET A 64 19.35 -2.07 -1.99
N GLY A 65 19.80 -1.70 -0.78
CA GLY A 65 19.88 -0.31 -0.33
C GLY A 65 20.79 0.55 -1.21
N LEU A 66 21.97 0.03 -1.60
CA LEU A 66 22.89 0.73 -2.49
C LEU A 66 22.30 0.94 -3.89
N PHE A 67 21.65 -0.09 -4.44
CA PHE A 67 20.97 0.01 -5.74
C PHE A 67 19.83 1.03 -5.68
N ALA A 68 19.01 1.00 -4.63
CA ALA A 68 17.95 1.98 -4.43
C ALA A 68 18.53 3.40 -4.30
N ALA A 69 19.60 3.58 -3.52
CA ALA A 69 20.26 4.87 -3.30
C ALA A 69 20.74 5.53 -4.58
N LEU A 70 21.17 4.76 -5.59
CA LEU A 70 21.56 5.29 -6.90
C LEU A 70 20.46 6.20 -7.48
N TRP A 71 19.20 5.74 -7.50
CA TRP A 71 18.07 6.49 -8.07
C TRP A 71 17.73 7.78 -7.30
N PHE A 72 18.13 7.87 -6.04
CA PHE A 72 17.93 9.05 -5.19
C PHE A 72 19.13 10.00 -5.16
N VAL A 73 20.32 9.52 -5.55
CA VAL A 73 21.55 10.32 -5.67
C VAL A 73 21.73 10.92 -7.07
N LEU A 74 21.32 10.22 -8.14
CA LEU A 74 21.35 10.75 -9.52
C LEU A 74 20.70 12.16 -9.67
N PRO A 75 19.59 12.50 -8.99
CA PRO A 75 18.98 13.83 -9.04
C PRO A 75 19.87 14.99 -8.61
N PHE A 76 21.00 14.75 -7.91
CA PHE A 76 21.98 15.81 -7.63
C PHE A 76 22.60 16.41 -8.90
N ALA A 77 22.57 15.69 -10.02
CA ALA A 77 22.97 16.22 -11.34
C ALA A 77 22.09 17.42 -11.78
N ALA A 78 20.88 17.57 -11.24
CA ALA A 78 20.04 18.74 -11.47
C ALA A 78 20.68 20.05 -10.99
N VAL A 79 21.60 20.00 -10.02
CA VAL A 79 22.29 21.17 -9.46
C VAL A 79 23.23 21.82 -10.48
N PRO A 80 24.27 21.13 -11.02
CA PRO A 80 25.09 21.68 -12.09
C PRO A 80 24.28 21.93 -13.37
N ALA A 81 23.30 21.08 -13.72
CA ALA A 81 22.45 21.31 -14.87
C ALA A 81 21.66 22.64 -14.77
N ALA A 82 21.10 22.96 -13.60
CA ALA A 82 20.38 24.21 -13.41
C ALA A 82 21.28 25.44 -13.39
N ARG A 83 22.60 25.29 -13.13
CA ARG A 83 23.58 26.37 -13.33
C ARG A 83 23.86 26.58 -14.81
N ALA A 84 23.95 25.50 -15.60
CA ALA A 84 24.26 25.57 -17.02
C ALA A 84 23.07 26.04 -17.88
N VAL A 85 21.89 25.46 -17.69
CA VAL A 85 20.73 25.69 -18.58
C VAL A 85 19.57 26.43 -17.92
N GLY A 86 19.64 26.68 -16.61
CA GLY A 86 18.61 27.35 -15.82
C GLY A 86 17.58 26.39 -15.22
N ALA A 87 17.10 26.70 -14.00
CA ALA A 87 16.20 25.83 -13.24
C ALA A 87 14.85 25.56 -13.94
N ARG A 88 14.35 26.50 -14.73
CA ARG A 88 13.11 26.31 -15.52
C ARG A 88 13.29 25.24 -16.59
N ARG A 89 14.43 25.22 -17.29
CA ARG A 89 14.70 24.19 -18.31
C ARG A 89 14.88 22.82 -17.65
N VAL A 90 15.50 22.77 -16.47
CA VAL A 90 15.56 21.53 -15.66
C VAL A 90 14.17 21.05 -15.27
N LEU A 91 13.28 21.93 -14.77
CA LEU A 91 11.89 21.57 -14.47
C LEU A 91 11.18 20.99 -15.70
N MET A 92 11.25 21.67 -16.84
CA MET A 92 10.58 21.25 -18.08
C MET A 92 11.12 19.90 -18.56
N GLY A 93 12.45 19.75 -18.63
CA GLY A 93 13.09 18.51 -19.07
C GLY A 93 12.79 17.34 -18.15
N ALA A 94 12.93 17.52 -16.83
CA ALA A 94 12.61 16.48 -15.85
C ALA A 94 11.11 16.11 -15.88
N GLY A 95 10.21 17.06 -16.11
CA GLY A 95 8.78 16.80 -16.24
C GLY A 95 8.42 16.02 -17.51
N VAL A 96 9.05 16.33 -18.65
CA VAL A 96 8.89 15.56 -19.89
C VAL A 96 9.43 14.15 -19.72
N LEU A 97 10.62 14.00 -19.12
CA LEU A 97 11.22 12.69 -18.87
C LEU A 97 10.42 11.86 -17.87
N LEU A 98 9.83 12.47 -16.85
CA LEU A 98 8.92 11.81 -15.91
C LEU A 98 7.67 11.27 -16.62
N ALA A 99 7.05 12.07 -17.48
CA ALA A 99 5.90 11.64 -18.27
C ALA A 99 6.26 10.54 -19.28
N ALA A 100 7.42 10.66 -19.95
CA ALA A 100 7.93 9.63 -20.85
C ALA A 100 8.22 8.31 -20.11
N ALA A 101 8.88 8.38 -18.96
CA ALA A 101 9.13 7.21 -18.11
C ALA A 101 7.82 6.54 -17.69
N ARG A 102 6.77 7.31 -17.35
CA ARG A 102 5.45 6.74 -17.01
C ARG A 102 4.83 5.97 -18.17
N LEU A 103 4.91 6.53 -19.38
CA LEU A 103 4.38 5.90 -20.61
C LEU A 103 5.15 4.63 -20.96
N VAL A 104 6.48 4.66 -20.84
CA VAL A 104 7.34 3.49 -21.08
C VAL A 104 7.06 2.42 -20.01
N LEU A 105 6.89 2.81 -18.75
CA LEU A 105 6.58 1.89 -17.66
C LEU A 105 5.28 1.12 -17.92
N GLN A 106 4.27 1.82 -18.44
CA GLN A 106 2.98 1.21 -18.82
C GLN A 106 3.10 0.16 -19.94
N ALA A 107 4.17 0.20 -20.74
CA ALA A 107 4.45 -0.78 -21.79
C ALA A 107 5.26 -1.99 -21.30
N THR A 108 5.74 -1.99 -20.06
CA THR A 108 6.54 -3.11 -19.51
C THR A 108 5.65 -4.29 -19.11
N ASP A 109 6.20 -5.50 -19.21
CA ASP A 109 5.57 -6.75 -18.76
C ASP A 109 6.27 -7.31 -17.49
N GLY A 110 6.89 -6.42 -16.71
CA GLY A 110 7.70 -6.75 -15.54
C GLY A 110 9.22 -6.78 -15.83
N GLY A 111 9.96 -7.50 -14.98
CA GLY A 111 11.39 -7.76 -15.14
C GLY A 111 12.28 -6.52 -15.10
N ALA A 112 13.48 -6.64 -15.69
CA ALA A 112 14.46 -5.56 -15.72
C ALA A 112 13.91 -4.23 -16.29
N PRO A 113 13.14 -4.20 -17.39
CA PRO A 113 12.54 -2.95 -17.88
C PRO A 113 11.69 -2.24 -16.82
N GLN A 114 10.84 -2.97 -16.09
CA GLN A 114 10.03 -2.40 -15.00
C GLN A 114 10.93 -1.78 -13.92
N LEU A 115 11.95 -2.53 -13.46
CA LEU A 115 12.88 -2.08 -12.42
C LEU A 115 13.63 -0.79 -12.81
N TYR A 116 14.24 -0.77 -14.00
CA TYR A 116 15.06 0.37 -14.43
C TYR A 116 14.23 1.59 -14.83
N VAL A 117 13.07 1.40 -15.48
CA VAL A 117 12.21 2.52 -15.89
C VAL A 117 11.53 3.15 -14.68
N SER A 118 11.05 2.35 -13.72
CA SER A 118 10.52 2.87 -12.46
C SER A 118 11.58 3.65 -11.68
N GLY A 119 12.81 3.13 -11.59
CA GLY A 119 13.97 3.82 -11.01
C GLY A 119 14.29 5.15 -11.69
N ALA A 120 14.39 5.15 -13.02
CA ALA A 120 14.65 6.35 -13.81
C ALA A 120 13.54 7.39 -13.65
N GLY A 121 12.28 6.97 -13.58
CA GLY A 121 11.14 7.85 -13.32
C GLY A 121 11.17 8.46 -11.92
N VAL A 122 11.57 7.72 -10.88
CA VAL A 122 11.80 8.28 -9.54
C VAL A 122 12.91 9.34 -9.58
N ALA A 123 14.04 9.07 -10.23
CA ALA A 123 15.11 10.05 -10.37
C ALA A 123 14.65 11.33 -11.11
N CYS A 124 13.89 11.17 -12.20
CA CYS A 124 13.27 12.28 -12.92
C CYS A 124 12.28 13.05 -12.06
N GLY A 125 11.46 12.37 -11.26
CA GLY A 125 10.51 12.99 -10.34
C GLY A 125 11.19 13.79 -9.23
N ILE A 126 12.31 13.32 -8.68
CA ILE A 126 13.09 14.08 -7.69
C ILE A 126 13.75 15.31 -8.34
N ALA A 127 14.31 15.17 -9.55
CA ALA A 127 14.85 16.31 -10.31
C ALA A 127 13.75 17.32 -10.70
N PHE A 128 12.53 16.84 -10.95
CA PHE A 128 11.35 17.65 -11.16
C PHE A 128 10.96 18.43 -9.89
N LEU A 129 10.96 17.80 -8.71
CA LEU A 129 10.74 18.49 -7.43
C LEU A 129 11.81 19.57 -7.17
N TYR A 130 13.07 19.28 -7.50
CA TYR A 130 14.16 20.28 -7.46
C TYR A 130 13.83 21.48 -8.36
N GLY A 131 13.37 21.24 -9.60
CA GLY A 131 12.94 22.28 -10.52
C GLY A 131 11.77 23.10 -9.98
N CYS A 132 10.76 22.43 -9.43
CA CYS A 132 9.59 23.06 -8.81
C CYS A 132 10.00 23.98 -7.65
N ALA A 133 10.88 23.51 -6.76
CA ALA A 133 11.37 24.26 -5.62
C ALA A 133 12.10 25.56 -5.98
N ARG A 134 12.63 25.63 -7.21
CA ARG A 134 13.37 26.79 -7.72
C ARG A 134 12.53 27.74 -8.56
N THR A 135 11.33 27.35 -8.97
CA THR A 135 10.58 28.07 -10.01
C THR A 135 9.14 28.37 -9.64
N LEU A 136 8.51 27.53 -8.81
CA LEU A 136 7.10 27.69 -8.44
C LEU A 136 6.93 28.74 -7.33
N PRO A 137 5.87 29.56 -7.41
CA PRO A 137 5.58 30.58 -6.42
C PRO A 137 5.14 29.95 -5.09
N ARG A 138 5.65 30.46 -3.96
CA ARG A 138 5.34 29.92 -2.62
C ARG A 138 3.85 29.87 -2.30
N GLU A 139 3.04 30.73 -2.92
CA GLU A 139 1.61 30.85 -2.66
C GLU A 139 0.85 29.58 -3.05
N VAL A 140 1.37 28.81 -4.01
CA VAL A 140 0.72 27.57 -4.49
C VAL A 140 1.36 26.31 -3.92
N VAL A 141 2.65 26.34 -3.58
CA VAL A 141 3.43 25.13 -3.28
C VAL A 141 2.87 24.29 -2.12
N PRO A 142 2.55 24.85 -0.93
CA PRO A 142 2.05 24.03 0.17
C PRO A 142 0.78 23.26 -0.18
N ALA A 143 -0.18 23.94 -0.81
CA ALA A 143 -1.45 23.35 -1.22
C ALA A 143 -1.26 22.36 -2.37
N ALA A 144 -0.33 22.62 -3.29
CA ALA A 144 -0.05 21.73 -4.41
C ALA A 144 0.67 20.43 -3.97
N LEU A 145 1.59 20.50 -3.01
CA LEU A 145 2.24 19.29 -2.47
C LEU A 145 1.24 18.41 -1.71
N ALA A 146 0.43 19.00 -0.82
CA ALA A 146 -0.63 18.27 -0.13
C ALA A 146 -1.70 17.76 -1.12
N GLY A 147 -2.03 18.57 -2.14
CA GLY A 147 -2.93 18.18 -3.21
C GLY A 147 -2.40 17.01 -4.05
N GLY A 148 -1.09 16.95 -4.30
CA GLY A 148 -0.46 15.81 -4.98
C GLY A 148 -0.51 14.52 -4.15
N LEU A 149 -0.22 14.62 -2.84
CA LEU A 149 -0.37 13.48 -1.91
C LEU A 149 -1.81 12.98 -1.88
N ALA A 150 -2.77 13.91 -1.74
CA ALA A 150 -4.19 13.60 -1.73
C ALA A 150 -4.67 12.98 -3.05
N ALA A 151 -4.25 13.54 -4.19
CA ALA A 151 -4.58 13.03 -5.51
C ALA A 151 -4.04 11.60 -5.70
N SER A 152 -2.79 11.34 -5.29
CA SER A 152 -2.23 9.99 -5.33
C SER A 152 -3.05 9.01 -4.49
N THR A 153 -3.37 9.34 -3.23
CA THR A 153 -4.22 8.49 -2.38
C THR A 153 -5.58 8.24 -3.04
N ILE A 154 -6.29 9.28 -3.49
CA ILE A 154 -7.65 9.14 -4.05
C ILE A 154 -7.64 8.32 -5.34
N VAL A 155 -6.73 8.61 -6.27
CA VAL A 155 -6.63 7.87 -7.54
C VAL A 155 -6.38 6.39 -7.26
N HIS A 156 -5.44 6.05 -6.37
CA HIS A 156 -5.14 4.65 -6.10
C HIS A 156 -6.25 3.94 -5.33
N LEU A 157 -6.98 4.63 -4.46
CA LEU A 157 -8.21 4.06 -3.86
C LEU A 157 -9.25 3.74 -4.94
N LEU A 158 -9.49 4.66 -5.89
CA LEU A 158 -10.42 4.43 -7.02
C LEU A 158 -9.95 3.27 -7.90
N LEU A 159 -8.64 3.08 -8.03
CA LEU A 159 -8.04 1.94 -8.71
C LEU A 159 -7.98 0.68 -7.83
N GLY A 160 -8.73 0.58 -6.73
CA GLY A 160 -8.69 -0.60 -5.86
C GLY A 160 -7.27 -1.00 -5.46
N GLN A 161 -6.43 0.02 -5.26
CA GLN A 161 -5.02 0.01 -4.87
C GLN A 161 -4.05 -0.76 -5.76
N MET A 162 -4.47 -1.12 -6.98
CA MET A 162 -3.59 -1.68 -8.00
C MET A 162 -3.34 -0.65 -9.09
N ASP A 163 -2.08 -0.26 -9.27
CA ASP A 163 -1.67 0.74 -10.27
C ASP A 163 -2.08 0.31 -11.70
N LEU A 164 -2.21 1.30 -12.58
CA LEU A 164 -2.53 1.10 -14.00
C LEU A 164 -1.53 0.23 -14.75
N VAL A 165 -0.26 0.19 -14.33
CA VAL A 165 0.80 -0.60 -15.00
C VAL A 165 0.48 -2.10 -14.99
N TRP A 166 -0.11 -2.61 -13.92
CA TRP A 166 -0.43 -4.04 -13.79
C TRP A 166 -1.86 -4.38 -14.23
N ARG A 167 -2.51 -3.49 -14.96
CA ARG A 167 -3.87 -3.69 -15.49
C ARG A 167 -3.83 -3.87 -16.99
N ALA A 168 -4.48 -4.93 -17.47
CA ALA A 168 -4.63 -5.19 -18.89
C ALA A 168 -5.71 -4.31 -19.54
N GLY A 169 -5.59 -4.13 -20.86
CA GLY A 169 -6.59 -3.47 -21.70
C GLY A 169 -6.32 -2.00 -22.00
N PRO A 170 -7.19 -1.35 -22.78
CA PRO A 170 -6.97 0.02 -23.26
C PRO A 170 -7.31 1.10 -22.21
N LEU A 171 -8.17 0.81 -21.23
CA LEU A 171 -8.58 1.77 -20.19
C LEU A 171 -7.42 2.28 -19.32
N PRO A 172 -6.52 1.40 -18.81
CA PRO A 172 -5.31 1.84 -18.12
C PRO A 172 -4.44 2.80 -18.95
N TRP A 173 -4.26 2.50 -20.23
CA TRP A 173 -3.52 3.36 -21.16
C TRP A 173 -4.13 4.76 -21.29
N PHE A 174 -5.46 4.86 -21.43
CA PHE A 174 -6.13 6.16 -21.49
C PHE A 174 -5.89 6.98 -20.22
N GLY A 175 -5.96 6.36 -19.03
CA GLY A 175 -5.68 7.03 -17.76
C GLY A 175 -4.25 7.58 -17.69
N VAL A 176 -3.27 6.78 -18.09
CA VAL A 176 -1.85 7.15 -18.10
C VAL A 176 -1.57 8.28 -19.09
N VAL A 177 -2.07 8.15 -20.33
CA VAL A 177 -1.92 9.17 -21.37
C VAL A 177 -2.56 10.48 -20.95
N LEU A 178 -3.75 10.44 -20.33
CA LEU A 178 -4.42 11.63 -19.83
C LEU A 178 -3.62 12.32 -18.72
N ALA A 179 -3.10 11.58 -17.75
CA ALA A 179 -2.28 12.14 -16.66
C ALA A 179 -0.98 12.78 -17.20
N CYS A 180 -0.30 12.09 -18.14
CA CYS A 180 0.90 12.61 -18.79
C CYS A 180 0.60 13.86 -19.62
N ALA A 181 -0.44 13.83 -20.46
CA ALA A 181 -0.86 14.96 -21.26
C ALA A 181 -1.27 16.17 -20.40
N ALA A 182 -1.94 15.93 -19.27
CA ALA A 182 -2.30 16.98 -18.32
C ALA A 182 -1.06 17.65 -17.70
N LEU A 183 -0.04 16.87 -17.31
CA LEU A 183 1.22 17.40 -16.78
C LEU A 183 1.93 18.24 -17.85
N LEU A 184 2.06 17.71 -19.07
CA LEU A 184 2.71 18.40 -20.18
C LEU A 184 1.97 19.69 -20.57
N GLY A 185 0.64 19.67 -20.58
CA GLY A 185 -0.19 20.85 -20.79
C GLY A 185 0.02 21.91 -19.70
N CYS A 186 0.10 21.50 -18.42
CA CYS A 186 0.41 22.41 -17.31
C CYS A 186 1.82 23.00 -17.43
N LEU A 187 2.82 22.20 -17.83
CA LEU A 187 4.19 22.65 -18.05
C LEU A 187 4.27 23.67 -19.19
N TRP A 188 3.57 23.41 -20.30
CA TRP A 188 3.50 24.33 -21.44
C TRP A 188 2.83 25.66 -21.07
N ALA A 189 1.80 25.63 -20.23
CA ALA A 189 1.10 26.81 -19.76
C ALA A 189 1.82 27.56 -18.61
N LEU A 190 2.98 27.07 -18.14
CA LEU A 190 3.67 27.62 -16.97
C LEU A 190 4.19 29.04 -17.25
N PRO A 191 3.81 30.07 -16.46
CA PRO A 191 4.27 31.44 -16.65
C PRO A 191 5.79 31.59 -16.53
N GLY A 192 6.37 32.58 -17.22
CA GLY A 192 7.80 32.86 -17.15
C GLY A 192 8.27 33.71 -15.97
N ARG A 193 7.34 34.28 -15.17
CA ARG A 193 7.67 35.12 -14.01
C ARG A 193 7.74 34.29 -12.73
N HIS A 194 8.76 34.55 -11.92
CA HIS A 194 9.01 33.86 -10.66
C HIS A 194 8.41 34.65 -9.50
N GLY A 195 7.51 34.03 -8.73
CA GLY A 195 7.14 34.51 -7.41
C GLY A 195 8.25 34.20 -6.38
N GLU A 196 8.08 34.63 -5.13
CA GLU A 196 9.01 34.24 -4.06
C GLU A 196 8.99 32.71 -3.89
N PRO A 197 10.16 32.04 -3.76
CA PRO A 197 10.22 30.60 -3.59
C PRO A 197 9.69 30.18 -2.22
N ALA A 198 9.08 28.98 -2.15
CA ALA A 198 8.73 28.37 -0.87
C ALA A 198 9.99 28.05 -0.04
N PRO A 199 9.91 28.13 1.31
CA PRO A 199 11.06 27.92 2.19
C PRO A 199 11.57 26.48 2.14
N ALA A 200 12.88 26.30 2.33
CA ALA A 200 13.56 25.00 2.26
C ALA A 200 12.97 23.95 3.20
N ARG A 201 12.54 24.34 4.41
CA ARG A 201 11.90 23.43 5.38
C ARG A 201 10.67 22.70 4.84
N LEU A 202 9.87 23.33 3.97
CA LEU A 202 8.69 22.69 3.38
C LEU A 202 9.11 21.59 2.39
N TRP A 203 10.07 21.90 1.53
CA TRP A 203 10.61 20.96 0.55
C TRP A 203 11.32 19.78 1.22
N PHE A 204 12.05 20.03 2.32
CA PHE A 204 12.64 18.96 3.12
C PHE A 204 11.58 18.10 3.82
N ALA A 205 10.55 18.71 4.41
CA ALA A 205 9.47 17.99 5.10
C ALA A 205 8.63 17.11 4.16
N PHE A 206 8.65 17.36 2.84
CA PHE A 206 7.85 16.61 1.87
C PHE A 206 8.21 15.12 1.83
N GLY A 207 9.49 14.75 1.87
CA GLY A 207 9.90 13.34 1.88
C GLY A 207 9.42 12.57 3.11
N PRO A 208 9.68 13.04 4.35
CA PRO A 208 9.08 12.49 5.57
C PRO A 208 7.55 12.43 5.50
N ALA A 209 6.89 13.47 4.98
CA ALA A 209 5.45 13.50 4.83
C ALA A 209 4.94 12.44 3.85
N LEU A 210 5.69 12.14 2.78
CA LEU A 210 5.37 11.08 1.83
C LEU A 210 5.41 9.70 2.48
N VAL A 211 6.39 9.42 3.35
CA VAL A 211 6.44 8.17 4.14
C VAL A 211 5.22 8.05 5.05
N LEU A 212 4.94 9.08 5.86
CA LEU A 212 3.80 9.09 6.79
C LEU A 212 2.46 8.95 6.05
N THR A 213 2.35 9.58 4.88
CA THR A 213 1.15 9.45 4.03
C THR A 213 1.01 8.01 3.52
N GLY A 214 2.09 7.41 3.01
CA GLY A 214 2.09 6.03 2.53
C GLY A 214 1.71 5.02 3.62
N MET A 215 2.26 5.19 4.82
CA MET A 215 2.01 4.27 5.94
C MET A 215 0.64 4.43 6.59
N TYR A 216 0.12 5.65 6.76
CA TYR A 216 -1.09 5.90 7.58
C TYR A 216 -2.32 6.37 6.82
N LEU A 217 -2.17 6.84 5.57
CA LEU A 217 -3.28 7.35 4.76
C LEU A 217 -3.49 6.56 3.46
N GLY A 218 -2.41 5.96 2.94
CA GLY A 218 -2.39 5.28 1.64
C GLY A 218 -2.97 3.86 1.64
N THR A 219 -3.11 3.23 2.81
CA THR A 219 -3.54 1.83 2.95
C THR A 219 -4.94 1.70 3.56
N THR A 220 -5.75 0.75 3.05
CA THR A 220 -7.00 0.32 3.71
C THR A 220 -6.80 -0.76 4.75
N GLY A 221 -5.61 -1.37 4.83
CA GLY A 221 -5.31 -2.46 5.77
C GLY A 221 -5.43 -2.06 7.24
N LEU A 222 -5.15 -0.78 7.57
CA LEU A 222 -5.22 -0.22 8.92
C LEU A 222 -6.63 0.00 9.46
N ALA A 223 -7.66 -0.34 8.70
CA ALA A 223 -9.03 -0.17 9.14
C ALA A 223 -9.66 -1.42 9.69
N GLY A 224 -9.39 -1.62 10.99
CA GLY A 224 -10.20 -2.42 11.89
C GLY A 224 -10.13 -3.93 11.68
N PRO A 225 -10.61 -4.71 12.66
CA PRO A 225 -10.41 -6.15 12.70
C PRO A 225 -11.09 -6.89 11.53
N PRO A 226 -10.66 -8.15 11.24
CA PRO A 226 -10.75 -8.79 9.93
C PRO A 226 -12.14 -9.27 9.52
N ALA A 227 -13.18 -8.76 10.16
CA ALA A 227 -14.49 -9.33 10.09
C ALA A 227 -15.26 -8.73 8.90
N TRP A 228 -15.40 -9.55 7.86
CA TRP A 228 -16.36 -9.41 6.76
C TRP A 228 -15.92 -8.42 5.67
N GLY A 229 -15.54 -8.98 4.51
CA GLY A 229 -15.66 -8.24 3.26
C GLY A 229 -17.07 -7.66 3.17
N GLY A 230 -17.18 -6.33 3.13
CA GLY A 230 -18.43 -5.62 3.37
C GLY A 230 -18.20 -4.13 3.67
N PRO A 231 -19.20 -3.43 4.24
CA PRO A 231 -19.22 -1.97 4.44
C PRO A 231 -17.96 -1.39 5.09
N ALA A 232 -17.21 -2.14 5.90
CA ALA A 232 -16.00 -1.65 6.57
C ALA A 232 -14.90 -1.19 5.60
N ALA A 233 -14.56 -1.98 4.57
CA ALA A 233 -13.57 -1.59 3.56
C ALA A 233 -14.03 -0.34 2.78
N TRP A 234 -15.33 -0.27 2.50
CA TRP A 234 -15.97 0.90 1.89
C TRP A 234 -15.84 2.13 2.80
N THR A 235 -16.18 2.03 4.09
CA THR A 235 -16.05 3.14 5.05
C THR A 235 -14.62 3.65 5.11
N THR A 236 -13.63 2.76 5.07
CA THR A 236 -12.21 3.12 5.06
C THR A 236 -11.81 3.89 3.81
N MET A 237 -12.25 3.43 2.64
CA MET A 237 -11.99 4.15 1.39
C MET A 237 -12.59 5.56 1.43
N VAL A 238 -13.81 5.71 1.96
CA VAL A 238 -14.46 7.01 2.14
C VAL A 238 -13.71 7.89 3.13
N VAL A 239 -13.30 7.32 4.26
CA VAL A 239 -12.54 8.02 5.30
C VAL A 239 -11.20 8.47 4.76
N SER A 240 -10.41 7.59 4.13
CA SER A 240 -9.12 7.93 3.53
C SER A 240 -9.25 8.97 2.41
N ALA A 241 -10.27 8.86 1.54
CA ALA A 241 -10.55 9.88 0.53
C ALA A 241 -10.94 11.23 1.15
N THR A 242 -11.80 11.23 2.17
CA THR A 242 -12.21 12.44 2.88
C THR A 242 -11.02 13.09 3.58
N LEU A 243 -10.18 12.31 4.23
CA LEU A 243 -8.99 12.78 4.94
C LEU A 243 -7.96 13.34 3.97
N ALA A 244 -7.71 12.66 2.85
CA ALA A 244 -6.87 13.15 1.77
C ALA A 244 -7.31 14.55 1.32
N VAL A 245 -8.60 14.79 1.12
CA VAL A 245 -9.05 16.14 0.75
C VAL A 245 -9.02 17.12 1.92
N CYS A 246 -9.32 16.66 3.14
CA CYS A 246 -9.22 17.49 4.34
C CYS A 246 -7.77 17.93 4.62
N GLN A 247 -6.73 17.19 4.19
CA GLN A 247 -5.34 17.66 4.27
C GLN A 247 -5.13 18.96 3.50
N ILE A 248 -5.71 19.09 2.32
CA ILE A 248 -5.65 20.33 1.52
C ILE A 248 -6.32 21.48 2.29
N ALA A 249 -7.47 21.23 2.89
CA ALA A 249 -8.15 22.22 3.73
C ALA A 249 -7.28 22.62 4.92
N MET A 250 -6.63 21.66 5.59
CA MET A 250 -5.75 21.92 6.73
C MET A 250 -4.52 22.76 6.38
N VAL A 251 -3.94 22.60 5.19
CA VAL A 251 -2.89 23.49 4.69
C VAL A 251 -3.38 24.94 4.67
N CYS A 252 -4.59 25.18 4.18
CA CYS A 252 -5.14 26.53 4.13
C CYS A 252 -5.52 27.09 5.50
N LEU A 253 -5.98 26.22 6.41
CA LEU A 253 -6.37 26.58 7.77
C LEU A 253 -5.16 26.87 8.68
N ALA A 254 -4.00 26.27 8.41
CA ALA A 254 -2.77 26.47 9.17
C ALA A 254 -2.26 27.93 9.15
N ALA A 255 -2.74 28.75 8.22
CA ALA A 255 -2.45 30.18 8.12
C ALA A 255 -3.14 31.06 9.20
N ARG A 256 -3.93 30.47 10.11
CA ARG A 256 -4.74 31.14 11.15
C ARG A 256 -3.92 31.65 12.37
N PRO A 257 -4.51 32.51 13.25
CA PRO A 257 -3.77 33.27 14.28
C PRO A 257 -2.93 32.44 15.29
N PRO A 258 -1.94 33.08 15.94
CA PRO A 258 -0.83 32.41 16.67
C PRO A 258 -1.26 31.45 17.77
N ALA A 259 -2.39 31.68 18.44
CA ALA A 259 -2.87 30.83 19.54
C ALA A 259 -3.14 29.37 19.13
N ARG A 260 -3.27 29.06 17.83
CA ARG A 260 -3.61 27.71 17.35
C ARG A 260 -2.51 27.03 16.51
N ARG A 261 -1.35 27.67 16.29
CA ARG A 261 -0.27 27.10 15.46
C ARG A 261 0.45 25.92 16.11
N TRP A 262 0.46 25.85 17.45
CA TRP A 262 1.11 24.78 18.19
C TRP A 262 0.26 23.51 18.29
N VAL A 263 -1.06 23.60 18.07
CA VAL A 263 -1.97 22.45 18.09
C VAL A 263 -1.55 21.37 17.09
N PRO A 264 -1.41 21.64 15.77
CA PRO A 264 -0.98 20.62 14.82
C PRO A 264 0.45 20.12 15.08
N VAL A 265 1.34 20.99 15.57
CA VAL A 265 2.73 20.64 15.92
C VAL A 265 2.78 19.60 17.04
N ALA A 266 1.94 19.73 18.06
CA ALA A 266 1.84 18.73 19.13
C ALA A 266 1.01 17.51 18.71
N LEU A 267 -0.04 17.71 17.93
CA LEU A 267 -0.99 16.67 17.54
C LEU A 267 -0.36 15.63 16.60
N LEU A 268 0.52 16.04 15.68
CA LEU A 268 1.14 15.12 14.71
C LEU A 268 1.92 13.97 15.38
N PRO A 269 2.95 14.22 16.22
CA PRO A 269 3.69 13.14 16.86
C PRO A 269 2.81 12.34 17.83
N LEU A 270 1.88 12.99 18.54
CA LEU A 270 0.96 12.30 19.46
C LEU A 270 0.05 11.32 18.71
N SER A 271 -0.60 11.77 17.64
CA SER A 271 -1.52 10.92 16.85
C SER A 271 -0.79 9.78 16.14
N VAL A 272 0.43 10.01 15.63
CA VAL A 272 1.27 8.93 15.08
C VAL A 272 1.69 7.94 16.16
N ALA A 273 2.10 8.41 17.34
CA ALA A 273 2.44 7.52 18.46
C ALA A 273 1.25 6.64 18.88
N VAL A 274 0.03 7.22 18.94
CA VAL A 274 -1.18 6.44 19.22
C VAL A 274 -1.47 5.47 18.06
N ALA A 275 -1.36 5.89 16.80
CA ALA A 275 -1.59 5.03 15.64
C ALA A 275 -0.65 3.82 15.59
N ILE A 276 0.62 4.00 16.00
CA ILE A 276 1.62 2.91 16.13
C ILE A 276 1.18 1.86 17.15
N VAL A 277 0.53 2.28 18.24
CA VAL A 277 0.15 1.37 19.33
C VAL A 277 -1.19 0.71 19.07
N THR A 278 -2.15 1.46 18.52
CA THR A 278 -3.52 0.96 18.37
C THR A 278 -3.77 0.31 17.02
N GLU A 279 -2.99 0.64 15.99
CA GLU A 279 -3.16 0.15 14.60
C GLU A 279 -4.61 0.31 14.11
N THR A 280 -5.22 1.46 14.44
CA THR A 280 -6.61 1.78 14.09
C THR A 280 -6.71 3.04 13.23
N THR A 281 -7.82 3.14 12.49
CA THR A 281 -8.08 4.28 11.59
C THR A 281 -8.18 5.63 12.30
N PRO A 282 -8.82 5.81 13.47
CA PRO A 282 -9.05 7.15 14.01
C PRO A 282 -7.76 7.92 14.36
N PRO A 283 -6.74 7.33 15.00
CA PRO A 283 -5.45 7.99 15.22
C PRO A 283 -4.70 8.28 13.91
N ALA A 284 -4.73 7.36 12.95
CA ALA A 284 -4.15 7.56 11.62
C ALA A 284 -4.83 8.73 10.87
N ALA A 285 -6.14 8.87 11.03
CA ALA A 285 -6.92 9.98 10.49
C ALA A 285 -6.51 11.33 11.09
N LEU A 286 -6.35 11.38 12.42
CA LEU A 286 -5.84 12.59 13.09
C LEU A 286 -4.43 12.94 12.65
N ALA A 287 -3.55 11.94 12.50
CA ALA A 287 -2.19 12.13 11.99
C ALA A 287 -2.19 12.73 10.58
N ALA A 288 -3.06 12.24 9.69
CA ALA A 288 -3.19 12.79 8.35
C ALA A 288 -3.61 14.28 8.38
N LEU A 289 -4.60 14.65 9.18
CA LEU A 289 -5.05 16.06 9.29
C LEU A 289 -3.96 16.96 9.89
N ALA A 290 -3.28 16.48 10.94
CA ALA A 290 -2.18 17.20 11.58
C ALA A 290 -1.00 17.37 10.61
N LEU A 291 -0.70 16.36 9.80
CA LEU A 291 0.33 16.42 8.76
C LEU A 291 0.05 17.51 7.73
N GLY A 292 -1.17 17.57 7.20
CA GLY A 292 -1.58 18.64 6.28
C GLY A 292 -1.42 20.04 6.90
N ALA A 293 -1.80 20.20 8.16
CA ALA A 293 -1.59 21.46 8.88
C ALA A 293 -0.10 21.80 9.09
N CYS A 294 0.72 20.82 9.45
CA CYS A 294 2.17 20.99 9.60
C CYS A 294 2.84 21.38 8.28
N LEU A 295 2.43 20.80 7.14
CA LEU A 295 2.90 21.22 5.82
C LEU A 295 2.51 22.67 5.51
N GLY A 296 1.28 23.08 5.86
CA GLY A 296 0.86 24.48 5.75
C GLY A 296 1.71 25.43 6.60
N LEU A 297 2.03 25.05 7.84
CA LEU A 297 2.92 25.83 8.73
C LEU A 297 4.35 25.90 8.20
N ALA A 298 4.90 24.77 7.73
CA ALA A 298 6.23 24.73 7.12
C ALA A 298 6.32 25.66 5.90
N GLY A 299 5.20 25.86 5.19
CA GLY A 299 5.08 26.79 4.06
C GLY A 299 4.98 28.29 4.41
N LEU A 300 4.88 28.67 5.68
CA LEU A 300 4.80 30.09 6.08
C LEU A 300 6.03 30.89 5.59
N PRO A 301 5.91 32.21 5.37
CA PRO A 301 7.02 33.03 4.87
C PRO A 301 8.29 32.96 5.75
N ALA A 302 9.45 32.82 5.13
CA ALA A 302 10.77 32.99 5.73
C ALA A 302 11.80 33.34 4.66
N ALA A 303 13.02 33.74 5.06
CA ALA A 303 14.13 33.90 4.13
C ALA A 303 14.36 32.59 3.36
N ALA A 304 14.16 32.63 2.05
CA ALA A 304 14.24 31.48 1.17
C ALA A 304 15.24 31.75 0.04
N SER A 305 16.11 30.78 -0.22
CA SER A 305 17.00 30.78 -1.39
C SER A 305 16.53 29.68 -2.33
N PRO A 306 16.25 29.96 -3.62
CA PRO A 306 15.84 28.93 -4.57
C PRO A 306 16.79 27.73 -4.56
N GLY A 307 18.10 27.96 -4.54
CA GLY A 307 19.11 26.89 -4.51
C GLY A 307 19.00 26.01 -3.26
N ARG A 308 18.82 26.61 -2.09
CA ARG A 308 18.62 25.88 -0.83
C ARG A 308 17.31 25.09 -0.83
N SER A 309 16.23 25.67 -1.35
CA SER A 309 14.94 24.97 -1.47
C SER A 309 15.02 23.77 -2.42
N GLY A 310 15.74 23.89 -3.54
CA GLY A 310 16.00 22.76 -4.44
C GLY A 310 16.78 21.63 -3.76
N LEU A 311 17.88 21.95 -3.08
CA LEU A 311 18.66 20.95 -2.34
C LEU A 311 17.86 20.29 -1.22
N ALA A 312 17.01 21.07 -0.53
CA ALA A 312 16.13 20.56 0.50
C ALA A 312 15.10 19.56 -0.04
N ALA A 313 14.59 19.75 -1.26
CA ALA A 313 13.69 18.77 -1.90
C ALA A 313 14.39 17.42 -2.12
N ILE A 314 15.63 17.43 -2.63
CA ILE A 314 16.42 16.21 -2.83
C ILE A 314 16.75 15.55 -1.49
N ALA A 315 17.20 16.34 -0.50
CA ALA A 315 17.52 15.84 0.83
C ALA A 315 16.31 15.23 1.55
N GLY A 316 15.11 15.82 1.40
CA GLY A 316 13.87 15.24 1.92
C GLY A 316 13.60 13.86 1.32
N MET A 317 13.80 13.69 0.01
CA MET A 317 13.63 12.40 -0.67
C MET A 317 14.70 11.37 -0.27
N LEU A 318 15.92 11.79 0.11
CA LEU A 318 16.89 10.88 0.74
C LEU A 318 16.42 10.42 2.12
N VAL A 319 15.82 11.30 2.93
CA VAL A 319 15.21 10.90 4.21
C VAL A 319 14.05 9.93 3.99
N PHE A 320 13.25 10.13 2.94
CA PHE A 320 12.24 9.15 2.53
C PHE A 320 12.87 7.77 2.30
N LEU A 321 13.91 7.68 1.47
CA LEU A 321 14.59 6.41 1.17
C LEU A 321 15.14 5.74 2.45
N VAL A 322 15.91 6.50 3.24
CA VAL A 322 16.51 5.99 4.48
C VAL A 322 15.44 5.51 5.45
N ALA A 323 14.34 6.23 5.60
CA ALA A 323 13.27 5.84 6.50
C ALA A 323 12.52 4.59 6.03
N VAL A 324 12.27 4.44 4.73
CA VAL A 324 11.66 3.22 4.18
C VAL A 324 12.57 2.01 4.48
N PHE A 325 13.87 2.10 4.16
CA PHE A 325 14.80 1.02 4.46
C PHE A 325 14.97 0.76 5.96
N ALA A 326 15.08 1.80 6.79
CA ALA A 326 15.20 1.65 8.24
C ALA A 326 13.96 1.01 8.87
N TYR A 327 12.76 1.22 8.30
CA TYR A 327 11.55 0.60 8.80
C TYR A 327 11.44 -0.88 8.37
N TYR A 328 11.68 -1.16 7.09
CA TYR A 328 11.43 -2.50 6.53
C TYR A 328 12.59 -3.47 6.68
N ALA A 329 13.85 -3.01 6.60
CA ALA A 329 15.00 -3.88 6.82
C ALA A 329 15.04 -4.48 8.23
N ALA A 330 14.31 -3.89 9.18
CA ALA A 330 14.16 -4.42 10.54
C ALA A 330 13.36 -5.74 10.60
N TYR A 331 12.64 -6.10 9.54
CA TYR A 331 11.98 -7.39 9.39
C TYR A 331 12.96 -8.47 8.88
N ASP A 332 14.10 -8.08 8.30
CA ASP A 332 15.12 -9.01 7.80
C ASP A 332 16.39 -9.03 8.67
N ALA A 333 16.65 -7.96 9.42
CA ALA A 333 17.84 -7.79 10.23
C ALA A 333 17.53 -7.09 11.56
N ASP A 334 18.26 -7.45 12.62
CA ASP A 334 18.20 -6.71 13.88
C ASP A 334 19.00 -5.40 13.75
N LEU A 335 18.29 -4.27 13.64
CA LEU A 335 18.88 -2.94 13.57
C LEU A 335 19.23 -2.36 14.95
N GLY A 336 18.98 -3.08 16.04
CA GLY A 336 19.21 -2.62 17.41
C GLY A 336 18.17 -1.63 17.94
N PHE A 337 17.09 -1.39 17.20
CA PHE A 337 15.95 -0.59 17.64
C PHE A 337 14.64 -1.08 17.00
N PRO A 338 13.49 -0.90 17.66
CA PRO A 338 12.21 -1.30 17.08
C PRO A 338 11.81 -0.34 15.95
N ASN A 339 11.56 -0.90 14.77
CA ASN A 339 11.23 -0.15 13.54
C ASN A 339 10.07 0.85 13.68
N ARG A 340 9.11 0.58 14.56
CA ARG A 340 8.01 1.51 14.90
C ARG A 340 8.47 2.91 15.35
N LEU A 341 9.72 3.07 15.79
CA LEU A 341 10.29 4.38 16.12
C LEU A 341 10.52 5.26 14.88
N VAL A 342 10.70 4.68 13.69
CA VAL A 342 10.95 5.43 12.45
C VAL A 342 9.81 6.39 12.12
N PRO A 343 8.54 5.95 11.98
CA PRO A 343 7.43 6.88 11.72
C PRO A 343 7.24 7.91 12.85
N GLY A 344 7.49 7.54 14.11
CA GLY A 344 7.47 8.48 15.24
C GLY A 344 8.53 9.58 15.10
N ALA A 345 9.77 9.22 14.75
CA ALA A 345 10.86 10.16 14.51
C ALA A 345 10.57 11.09 13.33
N LEU A 346 9.99 10.57 12.24
CA LEU A 346 9.56 11.39 11.10
C LEU A 346 8.45 12.38 11.48
N ALA A 347 7.48 11.95 12.29
CA ALA A 347 6.41 12.83 12.78
C ALA A 347 6.95 13.97 13.64
N VAL A 348 7.90 13.67 14.53
CA VAL A 348 8.62 14.68 15.33
C VAL A 348 9.42 15.62 14.42
N LEU A 349 10.14 15.09 13.43
CA LEU A 349 10.92 15.89 12.49
C LEU A 349 10.03 16.90 11.73
N VAL A 350 8.90 16.45 11.18
CA VAL A 350 7.94 17.34 10.48
C VAL A 350 7.34 18.37 11.45
N ALA A 351 7.00 17.95 12.68
CA ALA A 351 6.50 18.84 13.71
C ALA A 351 7.51 19.93 14.11
N VAL A 352 8.79 19.58 14.29
CA VAL A 352 9.86 20.53 14.60
C VAL A 352 10.01 21.55 13.47
N LEU A 353 10.06 21.09 12.21
CA LEU A 353 10.13 21.97 11.04
C LEU A 353 8.95 22.94 10.96
N ALA A 354 7.73 22.46 11.25
CA ALA A 354 6.54 23.29 11.36
C ALA A 354 6.61 24.28 12.54
N GLY A 355 7.13 23.83 13.69
CA GLY A 355 7.30 24.63 14.91
C GLY A 355 8.25 25.81 14.76
N THR A 356 9.37 25.62 14.04
CA THR A 356 10.30 26.73 13.72
C THR A 356 9.62 27.84 12.92
N ALA A 357 8.64 27.49 12.07
CA ALA A 357 7.85 28.46 11.31
C ALA A 357 6.76 29.12 12.17
N ALA A 358 6.18 28.37 13.12
CA ALA A 358 5.12 28.85 14.00
C ALA A 358 5.54 30.01 14.92
N GLN A 359 6.83 30.07 15.28
CA GLN A 359 7.44 31.14 16.08
C GLN A 359 7.46 32.53 15.40
N GLY A 360 7.24 32.60 14.08
CA GLY A 360 7.28 33.86 13.33
C GLY A 360 6.08 34.80 13.58
N ARG A 361 6.36 36.08 13.84
CA ARG A 361 5.37 37.13 14.18
C ARG A 361 4.45 37.58 13.03
N ARG A 362 4.71 37.19 11.77
CA ARG A 362 3.90 37.62 10.62
C ARG A 362 2.72 36.68 10.38
N ALA A 363 1.50 37.20 10.49
CA ALA A 363 0.31 36.51 10.02
C ALA A 363 0.16 36.77 8.51
N PRO A 364 0.04 35.74 7.66
CA PRO A 364 -0.32 35.96 6.25
C PRO A 364 -1.73 36.55 6.14
N ALA A 365 -1.99 37.26 5.03
CA ALA A 365 -3.34 37.70 4.69
C ALA A 365 -4.27 36.49 4.56
N ARG A 366 -5.50 36.61 5.07
CA ARG A 366 -6.52 35.55 5.04
C ARG A 366 -6.79 35.14 3.58
N PRO A 367 -6.48 33.92 3.13
CA PRO A 367 -7.15 33.42 1.94
C PRO A 367 -8.63 33.22 2.31
N SER A 368 -9.54 33.88 1.59
CA SER A 368 -10.96 33.52 1.65
C SER A 368 -11.12 32.18 0.92
N LEU A 369 -11.03 31.07 1.64
CA LEU A 369 -11.60 29.84 1.10
C LEU A 369 -13.11 30.02 1.10
N GLY A 370 -13.68 30.23 -0.08
CA GLY A 370 -15.10 29.99 -0.30
C GLY A 370 -15.44 28.54 0.05
N ARG A 371 -16.71 28.22 0.22
CA ARG A 371 -17.17 26.85 0.51
C ARG A 371 -16.84 25.84 -0.61
N GLY A 372 -16.49 26.32 -1.81
CA GLY A 372 -16.24 25.53 -3.03
C GLY A 372 -15.30 24.33 -2.86
N PRO A 373 -14.06 24.50 -2.37
CA PRO A 373 -13.12 23.38 -2.21
C PRO A 373 -13.61 22.30 -1.23
N VAL A 374 -14.35 22.68 -0.19
CA VAL A 374 -14.95 21.73 0.77
C VAL A 374 -16.11 20.98 0.12
N VAL A 375 -16.94 21.65 -0.69
CA VAL A 375 -18.02 20.98 -1.44
C VAL A 375 -17.45 20.01 -2.47
N VAL A 376 -16.42 20.41 -3.22
CA VAL A 376 -15.72 19.53 -4.16
C VAL A 376 -15.08 18.35 -3.42
N ALA A 377 -14.50 18.58 -2.24
CA ALA A 377 -13.96 17.54 -1.38
C ALA A 377 -15.00 16.47 -1.02
N LEU A 378 -16.15 16.92 -0.52
CA LEU A 378 -17.24 16.05 -0.13
C LEU A 378 -17.85 15.34 -1.33
N ALA A 379 -17.94 16.00 -2.48
CA ALA A 379 -18.41 15.39 -3.72
C ALA A 379 -17.45 14.31 -4.24
N VAL A 380 -16.13 14.56 -4.22
CA VAL A 380 -15.11 13.58 -4.59
C VAL A 380 -15.10 12.41 -3.61
N ALA A 381 -15.21 12.68 -2.31
CA ALA A 381 -15.31 11.63 -1.30
C ALA A 381 -16.58 10.77 -1.49
N ALA A 382 -17.73 11.40 -1.76
CA ALA A 382 -18.99 10.70 -2.03
C ALA A 382 -18.95 9.89 -3.35
N ALA A 383 -18.39 10.45 -4.42
CA ALA A 383 -18.22 9.72 -5.68
C ALA A 383 -17.27 8.53 -5.51
N THR A 384 -16.18 8.72 -4.76
CA THR A 384 -15.25 7.66 -4.40
C THR A 384 -15.94 6.57 -3.57
N ALA A 385 -16.80 6.97 -2.62
CA ALA A 385 -17.64 6.06 -1.86
C ALA A 385 -18.49 5.20 -2.79
N VAL A 386 -19.28 5.81 -3.65
CA VAL A 386 -20.21 5.09 -4.54
C VAL A 386 -19.43 4.16 -5.48
N ALA A 387 -18.35 4.63 -6.08
CA ALA A 387 -17.52 3.84 -6.98
C ALA A 387 -16.83 2.63 -6.29
N ALA A 388 -16.53 2.78 -4.99
CA ALA A 388 -15.86 1.77 -4.18
C ALA A 388 -16.81 0.73 -3.57
N TRP A 389 -18.13 0.90 -3.69
CA TRP A 389 -19.09 0.02 -3.02
C TRP A 389 -19.02 -1.41 -3.57
N ARG A 390 -19.00 -2.38 -2.66
CA ARG A 390 -19.00 -3.81 -2.95
C ARG A 390 -20.15 -4.49 -2.19
N PRO A 391 -20.89 -5.40 -2.84
CA PRO A 391 -21.89 -6.21 -2.14
C PRO A 391 -21.20 -7.16 -1.16
N THR A 392 -21.86 -7.43 -0.03
CA THR A 392 -21.39 -8.42 0.93
C THR A 392 -21.42 -9.81 0.26
N PRO A 393 -20.30 -10.56 0.29
CA PRO A 393 -20.25 -11.93 -0.20
C PRO A 393 -21.31 -12.82 0.44
N GLN A 394 -21.89 -13.73 -0.33
CA GLN A 394 -22.89 -14.67 0.17
C GLN A 394 -22.22 -15.84 0.87
N VAL A 395 -22.72 -16.20 2.06
CA VAL A 395 -22.36 -17.44 2.73
C VAL A 395 -23.19 -18.57 2.14
N ARG A 396 -22.54 -19.64 1.68
CA ARG A 396 -23.17 -20.85 1.17
C ARG A 396 -23.01 -22.00 2.16
N THR A 397 -24.03 -22.83 2.29
CA THR A 397 -23.94 -24.12 2.98
C THR A 397 -23.66 -25.21 1.96
N VAL A 398 -22.69 -26.08 2.26
CA VAL A 398 -22.43 -27.30 1.49
C VAL A 398 -23.16 -28.45 2.18
N ALA A 399 -24.02 -29.14 1.43
CA ALA A 399 -24.83 -30.25 1.95
C ALA A 399 -24.09 -31.59 1.99
N GLY A 400 -23.03 -31.74 1.18
CA GLY A 400 -22.17 -32.94 1.15
C GLY A 400 -21.10 -32.94 2.23
N ASP A 401 -20.36 -34.04 2.30
CA ASP A 401 -19.21 -34.28 3.19
C ASP A 401 -17.87 -33.89 2.56
N GLU A 402 -17.88 -33.36 1.33
CA GLU A 402 -16.70 -32.90 0.59
C GLU A 402 -16.58 -31.38 0.54
N PHE A 403 -15.34 -30.90 0.54
CA PHE A 403 -15.02 -29.50 0.28
C PHE A 403 -13.66 -29.35 -0.41
N THR A 404 -13.50 -28.27 -1.17
CA THR A 404 -12.26 -27.95 -1.90
C THR A 404 -11.49 -26.85 -1.17
N LEU A 405 -10.22 -27.09 -0.90
CA LEU A 405 -9.30 -26.19 -0.23
C LEU A 405 -8.12 -25.86 -1.15
N ILE A 406 -7.74 -24.58 -1.18
CA ILE A 406 -6.49 -24.10 -1.81
C ILE A 406 -5.61 -23.52 -0.72
N ALA A 407 -4.38 -23.98 -0.61
CA ALA A 407 -3.32 -23.34 0.20
C ALA A 407 -2.29 -22.73 -0.75
N TYR A 408 -1.97 -21.44 -0.56
CA TYR A 408 -1.11 -20.73 -1.51
C TYR A 408 -0.34 -19.57 -0.86
N ASN A 409 0.99 -19.67 -0.81
CA ASN A 409 1.85 -18.51 -0.61
C ASN A 409 1.80 -17.61 -1.86
N ILE A 410 1.28 -16.39 -1.73
CA ILE A 410 1.06 -15.48 -2.87
C ILE A 410 2.19 -14.47 -3.06
N ARG A 411 3.26 -14.53 -2.27
CA ARG A 411 4.41 -13.62 -2.40
C ARG A 411 3.99 -12.15 -2.49
N MET A 412 3.16 -11.70 -1.55
CA MET A 412 2.58 -10.34 -1.51
C MET A 412 1.75 -9.94 -2.76
N GLY A 413 1.42 -10.92 -3.61
CA GLY A 413 0.70 -10.77 -4.87
C GLY A 413 1.60 -10.64 -6.10
N PHE A 414 2.93 -10.74 -5.97
CA PHE A 414 3.86 -10.53 -7.08
C PHE A 414 4.28 -11.83 -7.76
N GLY A 415 4.08 -11.91 -9.07
CA GLY A 415 4.54 -13.02 -9.89
C GLY A 415 6.06 -13.03 -10.12
N LEU A 416 6.53 -14.00 -10.89
CA LEU A 416 7.96 -14.20 -11.18
C LEU A 416 8.62 -13.02 -11.92
N LYS A 417 7.82 -12.23 -12.65
CA LYS A 417 8.28 -11.01 -13.33
C LYS A 417 8.13 -9.75 -12.47
N GLY A 418 7.81 -9.86 -11.18
CA GLY A 418 7.60 -8.71 -10.30
C GLY A 418 6.35 -7.88 -10.64
N THR A 419 5.39 -8.48 -11.36
CA THR A 419 4.09 -7.88 -11.67
C THR A 419 3.08 -8.22 -10.59
N LEU A 420 2.21 -7.28 -10.24
CA LEU A 420 1.17 -7.50 -9.23
C LEU A 420 -0.04 -8.24 -9.87
N ASP A 421 -0.17 -9.53 -9.59
CA ASP A 421 -1.05 -10.46 -10.31
C ASP A 421 -2.32 -10.85 -9.53
N LEU A 422 -2.77 -10.00 -8.59
CA LEU A 422 -3.90 -10.29 -7.68
C LEU A 422 -5.20 -10.70 -8.39
N ASP A 423 -5.53 -10.04 -9.51
CA ASP A 423 -6.72 -10.39 -10.31
C ASP A 423 -6.57 -11.74 -11.01
N ALA A 424 -5.34 -12.08 -11.44
CA ALA A 424 -5.04 -13.36 -12.07
C ALA A 424 -5.08 -14.50 -11.05
N ILE A 425 -4.55 -14.29 -9.85
CA ILE A 425 -4.65 -15.22 -8.71
C ILE A 425 -6.13 -15.52 -8.41
N ALA A 426 -6.95 -14.47 -8.24
CA ALA A 426 -8.37 -14.65 -7.94
C ALA A 426 -9.14 -15.32 -9.08
N ALA A 427 -8.87 -14.94 -10.33
CA ALA A 427 -9.53 -15.53 -11.51
C ALA A 427 -9.18 -17.01 -11.67
N TRP A 428 -7.89 -17.37 -11.51
CA TRP A 428 -7.41 -18.74 -11.54
C TRP A 428 -8.03 -19.58 -10.42
N ALA A 429 -7.97 -19.09 -9.17
CA ALA A 429 -8.49 -19.80 -8.02
C ALA A 429 -10.00 -20.05 -8.18
N ARG A 430 -10.76 -19.08 -8.73
CA ARG A 430 -12.19 -19.23 -9.00
C ARG A 430 -12.51 -20.43 -9.90
N THR A 431 -11.65 -20.76 -10.88
CA THR A 431 -11.94 -21.90 -11.79
C THR A 431 -11.79 -23.26 -11.10
N ARG A 432 -11.26 -23.31 -9.87
CA ARG A 432 -11.16 -24.52 -9.05
C ARG A 432 -12.37 -24.68 -8.13
N ASN A 433 -13.32 -23.75 -8.17
CA ASN A 433 -14.52 -23.72 -7.33
C ASN A 433 -14.25 -23.93 -5.82
N PRO A 434 -13.23 -23.28 -5.23
CA PRO A 434 -12.84 -23.54 -3.85
C PRO A 434 -13.96 -23.19 -2.86
N ASP A 435 -14.01 -23.93 -1.76
CA ASP A 435 -14.81 -23.61 -0.57
C ASP A 435 -14.01 -22.76 0.42
N VAL A 436 -12.72 -23.07 0.54
CA VAL A 436 -11.76 -22.39 1.41
C VAL A 436 -10.49 -22.09 0.62
N VAL A 437 -9.97 -20.87 0.76
CA VAL A 437 -8.67 -20.45 0.24
C VAL A 437 -7.84 -19.90 1.39
N LEU A 438 -6.64 -20.43 1.57
CA LEU A 438 -5.70 -20.06 2.60
C LEU A 438 -4.49 -19.42 1.91
N LEU A 439 -4.19 -18.20 2.31
CA LEU A 439 -3.14 -17.40 1.71
C LEU A 439 -2.03 -17.13 2.73
N SER A 440 -0.79 -17.26 2.29
CA SER A 440 0.40 -16.83 3.02
C SER A 440 1.11 -15.68 2.32
N GLU A 441 1.90 -14.93 3.09
CA GLU A 441 2.58 -13.69 2.66
C GLU A 441 1.62 -12.66 2.05
N VAL A 442 0.50 -12.46 2.74
CA VAL A 442 -0.53 -11.50 2.36
C VAL A 442 -0.11 -10.11 2.79
N ASP A 443 0.03 -9.20 1.82
CA ASP A 443 0.23 -7.77 2.06
C ASP A 443 -1.10 -7.01 2.06
N ARG A 444 -1.28 -6.15 3.07
CA ARG A 444 -2.44 -5.26 3.22
C ARG A 444 -2.08 -3.78 3.17
N GLY A 445 -0.96 -3.44 2.53
CA GLY A 445 -0.59 -2.08 2.18
C GLY A 445 0.70 -1.62 2.82
N TRP A 446 1.72 -2.46 2.89
CA TRP A 446 3.07 -1.95 3.15
C TRP A 446 3.47 -0.97 2.05
N LEU A 447 4.04 0.17 2.45
CA LEU A 447 4.59 1.14 1.53
C LEU A 447 5.68 0.53 0.65
N LEU A 448 6.49 -0.39 1.19
CA LEU A 448 7.50 -1.13 0.44
C LEU A 448 6.90 -1.91 -0.74
N ASN A 449 5.69 -2.42 -0.57
CA ASN A 449 5.00 -3.19 -1.58
C ASN A 449 4.17 -2.31 -2.54
N GLY A 450 4.20 -0.99 -2.40
CA GLY A 450 3.40 -0.07 -3.20
C GLY A 450 2.05 0.30 -2.56
N GLY A 451 1.81 -0.14 -1.32
CA GLY A 451 0.65 0.24 -0.52
C GLY A 451 -0.67 -0.30 -1.09
N HIS A 452 -0.70 -1.58 -1.45
CA HIS A 452 -1.90 -2.28 -1.93
C HIS A 452 -2.53 -3.21 -0.89
N ASP A 453 -3.85 -3.24 -0.81
CA ASP A 453 -4.58 -4.23 -0.02
C ASP A 453 -4.86 -5.47 -0.89
N GLY A 454 -3.87 -6.37 -0.94
CA GLY A 454 -3.93 -7.58 -1.75
C GLY A 454 -5.07 -8.52 -1.32
N LEU A 455 -5.27 -8.63 -0.01
CA LEU A 455 -6.32 -9.47 0.57
C LEU A 455 -7.73 -9.05 0.14
N ALA A 456 -8.03 -7.76 0.30
CA ALA A 456 -9.35 -7.23 -0.04
C ALA A 456 -9.67 -7.44 -1.53
N ARG A 457 -8.66 -7.30 -2.40
CA ARG A 457 -8.81 -7.49 -3.84
C ARG A 457 -9.02 -8.95 -4.22
N VAL A 458 -8.21 -9.87 -3.70
CA VAL A 458 -8.37 -11.32 -3.96
C VAL A 458 -9.71 -11.83 -3.44
N ALA A 459 -10.12 -11.40 -2.25
CA ALA A 459 -11.43 -11.75 -1.68
C ALA A 459 -12.60 -11.23 -2.52
N ALA A 460 -12.51 -10.00 -3.02
CA ALA A 460 -13.52 -9.44 -3.93
C ALA A 460 -13.58 -10.22 -5.25
N GLY A 461 -12.43 -10.62 -5.81
CA GLY A 461 -12.36 -11.46 -7.00
C GLY A 461 -12.98 -12.85 -6.75
N LEU A 462 -12.75 -13.47 -5.60
CA LEU A 462 -13.32 -14.76 -5.27
C LEU A 462 -14.80 -14.71 -4.86
N GLY A 463 -15.31 -13.53 -4.51
CA GLY A 463 -16.64 -13.40 -3.92
C GLY A 463 -16.72 -14.10 -2.56
N MET A 464 -15.65 -14.02 -1.76
CA MET A 464 -15.53 -14.69 -0.46
C MET A 464 -15.35 -13.68 0.68
N THR A 465 -15.80 -14.06 1.87
CA THR A 465 -15.42 -13.35 3.10
C THR A 465 -14.02 -13.79 3.54
N TYR A 466 -13.34 -12.99 4.35
CA TYR A 466 -12.00 -13.32 4.84
C TYR A 466 -11.82 -13.08 6.34
N ARG A 467 -10.77 -13.68 6.91
CA ARG A 467 -10.14 -13.31 8.18
C ARG A 467 -8.63 -13.25 7.99
N PHE A 468 -8.04 -12.12 8.34
CA PHE A 468 -6.61 -11.86 8.33
C PHE A 468 -5.98 -12.23 9.67
N ALA A 469 -4.74 -12.68 9.63
CA ALA A 469 -3.94 -13.07 10.78
C ALA A 469 -2.53 -12.45 10.67
N PRO A 470 -2.25 -11.36 11.39
CA PRO A 470 -0.97 -10.66 11.33
C PRO A 470 0.20 -11.53 11.82
N ALA A 471 1.30 -11.54 11.08
CA ALA A 471 2.55 -12.22 11.46
C ALA A 471 3.70 -11.24 11.74
N ALA A 472 3.62 -10.01 11.23
CA ALA A 472 4.61 -8.96 11.43
C ALA A 472 3.99 -7.76 12.19
N ASP A 473 3.72 -6.67 11.49
CA ASP A 473 2.75 -5.65 11.94
C ASP A 473 1.33 -6.05 11.52
N GLY A 474 0.33 -5.20 11.76
CA GLY A 474 -1.04 -5.41 11.34
C GLY A 474 -1.30 -5.44 9.83
N LEU A 475 -0.27 -5.36 8.97
CA LEU A 475 -0.41 -5.27 7.52
C LEU A 475 0.18 -6.46 6.75
N TRP A 476 0.97 -7.33 7.38
CA TRP A 476 1.54 -8.52 6.73
C TRP A 476 1.33 -9.80 7.54
N GLY A 477 0.93 -10.88 6.87
CA GLY A 477 0.65 -12.17 7.51
C GLY A 477 -0.12 -13.13 6.61
N ASP A 478 -0.99 -13.94 7.21
CA ASP A 478 -1.77 -14.95 6.49
C ASP A 478 -3.26 -14.62 6.49
N ALA A 479 -4.04 -15.33 5.69
CA ALA A 479 -5.50 -15.18 5.69
C ALA A 479 -6.24 -16.47 5.33
N ILE A 480 -7.45 -16.61 5.89
CA ILE A 480 -8.48 -17.54 5.41
C ILE A 480 -9.55 -16.75 4.66
N LEU A 481 -9.90 -17.23 3.47
CA LEU A 481 -11.03 -16.78 2.67
C LEU A 481 -11.99 -17.94 2.51
N THR A 482 -13.28 -17.72 2.73
CA THR A 482 -14.27 -18.78 2.56
C THR A 482 -15.66 -18.23 2.23
N SER A 483 -16.41 -19.07 1.52
CA SER A 483 -17.87 -18.93 1.34
C SER A 483 -18.66 -19.80 2.33
N LEU A 484 -18.03 -20.67 3.11
CA LEU A 484 -18.67 -21.52 4.11
C LEU A 484 -19.00 -20.74 5.39
N PRO A 485 -19.92 -21.24 6.24
CA PRO A 485 -20.15 -20.65 7.55
C PRO A 485 -18.89 -20.76 8.42
N LEU A 486 -18.32 -19.62 8.80
CA LEU A 486 -17.18 -19.52 9.72
C LEU A 486 -17.70 -19.28 11.14
N ARG A 487 -17.49 -20.25 12.05
CA ARG A 487 -17.94 -20.18 13.45
C ARG A 487 -17.04 -19.34 14.33
N GLY A 488 -15.74 -19.38 14.08
CA GLY A 488 -14.76 -18.60 14.83
C GLY A 488 -13.39 -18.66 14.16
N SER A 489 -12.56 -17.66 14.45
CA SER A 489 -11.17 -17.58 14.00
C SER A 489 -10.36 -16.81 15.03
N GLU A 490 -9.21 -17.33 15.40
CA GLU A 490 -8.28 -16.74 16.37
C GLU A 490 -6.85 -16.93 15.85
N SER A 491 -6.03 -15.88 15.95
CA SER A 491 -4.62 -15.93 15.54
C SER A 491 -3.74 -15.97 16.78
N PHE A 492 -2.75 -16.86 16.75
CA PHE A 492 -1.78 -17.07 17.81
C PHE A 492 -0.38 -16.69 17.30
N PRO A 493 0.30 -15.71 17.90
CA PRO A 493 1.70 -15.45 17.60
C PRO A 493 2.56 -16.67 17.93
N LEU A 494 3.49 -17.00 17.05
CA LEU A 494 4.51 -18.03 17.28
C LEU A 494 5.82 -17.40 17.74
N GLY A 495 6.68 -18.18 18.40
CA GLY A 495 8.01 -17.75 18.79
C GLY A 495 8.82 -17.26 17.59
N ARG A 496 9.62 -16.19 17.77
CA ARG A 496 10.47 -15.64 16.69
C ARG A 496 11.69 -16.51 16.38
N HIS A 497 12.23 -17.22 17.38
CA HIS A 497 13.38 -18.14 17.24
C HIS A 497 14.56 -17.55 16.43
N GLY A 498 14.87 -16.27 16.61
CA GLY A 498 15.97 -15.59 15.92
C GLY A 498 15.61 -14.97 14.56
N HIS A 499 14.39 -15.16 14.05
CA HIS A 499 13.90 -14.51 12.84
C HIS A 499 13.29 -13.14 13.19
N PRO A 500 13.76 -12.02 12.60
CA PRO A 500 13.25 -10.69 12.95
C PRO A 500 11.79 -10.48 12.52
N THR A 501 11.39 -11.04 11.37
CA THR A 501 9.99 -11.21 10.98
C THR A 501 9.31 -12.22 11.90
N GLY A 502 8.14 -11.87 12.43
CA GLY A 502 7.35 -12.78 13.27
C GLY A 502 6.64 -13.86 12.45
N ALA A 503 5.98 -14.78 13.14
CA ALA A 503 5.11 -15.79 12.55
C ALA A 503 3.84 -15.94 13.38
N GLN A 504 2.79 -16.52 12.80
CA GLN A 504 1.51 -16.73 13.46
C GLN A 504 0.86 -18.03 12.99
N ALA A 505 -0.03 -18.60 13.81
CA ALA A 505 -0.92 -19.67 13.40
C ALA A 505 -2.40 -19.28 13.62
N GLN A 506 -3.20 -19.37 12.55
CA GLN A 506 -4.60 -18.96 12.52
C GLN A 506 -5.50 -20.20 12.66
N ALA A 507 -6.13 -20.36 13.82
CA ALA A 507 -7.08 -21.42 14.09
C ALA A 507 -8.50 -20.96 13.73
N SER A 508 -9.12 -21.61 12.74
CA SER A 508 -10.45 -21.28 12.23
C SER A 508 -11.36 -22.51 12.26
N VAL A 509 -12.65 -22.30 12.47
CA VAL A 509 -13.66 -23.38 12.44
C VAL A 509 -14.71 -23.08 11.37
N VAL A 510 -14.76 -23.91 10.34
CA VAL A 510 -15.75 -23.83 9.24
C VAL A 510 -16.78 -24.94 9.35
N VAL A 511 -17.93 -24.78 8.69
CA VAL A 511 -19.00 -25.80 8.65
C VAL A 511 -19.10 -26.42 7.27
N VAL A 512 -18.95 -27.75 7.19
CA VAL A 512 -19.06 -28.57 5.97
C VAL A 512 -20.05 -29.70 6.23
N GLY A 513 -21.08 -29.87 5.41
CA GLY A 513 -22.07 -30.95 5.60
C GLY A 513 -22.79 -30.90 6.95
N GLY A 514 -22.84 -29.72 7.60
CA GLY A 514 -23.37 -29.55 8.96
C GLY A 514 -22.39 -29.90 10.09
N ALA A 515 -21.19 -30.42 9.78
CA ALA A 515 -20.13 -30.72 10.75
C ALA A 515 -19.10 -29.59 10.85
N GLU A 516 -18.48 -29.43 12.03
CA GLU A 516 -17.38 -28.48 12.23
C GLU A 516 -16.04 -29.08 11.78
N VAL A 517 -15.24 -28.29 11.06
CA VAL A 517 -13.87 -28.64 10.66
C VAL A 517 -12.93 -27.55 11.15
N GLY A 518 -11.89 -27.94 11.88
CA GLY A 518 -10.82 -27.05 12.30
C GLY A 518 -9.75 -26.91 11.23
N ILE A 519 -9.36 -25.68 10.93
CA ILE A 519 -8.29 -25.33 10.00
C ILE A 519 -7.25 -24.52 10.76
N LEU A 520 -6.02 -25.02 10.84
CA LEU A 520 -4.88 -24.28 11.34
C LEU A 520 -4.02 -23.85 10.15
N ASN A 521 -4.07 -22.56 9.81
CA ASN A 521 -3.30 -21.97 8.72
C ASN A 521 -2.06 -21.24 9.26
N THR A 522 -0.87 -21.50 8.74
CA THR A 522 0.36 -20.87 9.25
C THR A 522 1.44 -20.80 8.17
N HIS A 523 2.26 -19.75 8.25
CA HIS A 523 3.54 -19.66 7.56
C HIS A 523 4.68 -19.72 8.59
N LEU A 524 5.47 -20.81 8.58
CA LEU A 524 6.60 -20.97 9.50
C LEU A 524 7.84 -20.24 8.96
N GLN A 525 8.35 -19.28 9.70
CA GLN A 525 9.60 -18.57 9.39
C GLN A 525 10.82 -19.33 9.96
N ALA A 526 10.64 -20.00 11.10
CA ALA A 526 11.67 -20.70 11.85
C ALA A 526 11.20 -22.12 12.22
N PRO A 527 11.08 -23.05 11.24
CA PRO A 527 10.39 -24.32 11.43
C PRO A 527 10.86 -25.12 12.65
N ALA A 528 12.17 -25.16 12.90
CA ALA A 528 12.77 -25.89 14.03
C ALA A 528 12.17 -25.52 15.40
N GLY A 529 11.90 -24.23 15.62
CA GLY A 529 11.30 -23.74 16.87
C GLY A 529 9.77 -23.69 16.82
N GLN A 530 9.19 -23.45 15.64
CA GLN A 530 7.78 -23.15 15.48
C GLN A 530 6.91 -24.39 15.20
N ALA A 531 7.46 -25.47 14.64
CA ALA A 531 6.72 -26.70 14.41
C ALA A 531 6.14 -27.33 15.70
N PRO A 532 6.87 -27.37 16.85
CA PRO A 532 6.29 -27.79 18.13
C PRO A 532 5.11 -26.93 18.59
N GLU A 533 5.17 -25.61 18.38
CA GLU A 533 4.08 -24.69 18.73
C GLU A 533 2.85 -24.93 17.85
N ALA A 534 3.05 -25.06 16.53
CA ALA A 534 1.99 -25.39 15.58
C ALA A 534 1.33 -26.76 15.89
N ALA A 535 2.13 -27.78 16.22
CA ALA A 535 1.64 -29.09 16.64
C ALA A 535 0.78 -29.01 17.91
N ALA A 536 1.19 -28.22 18.91
CA ALA A 536 0.42 -28.00 20.12
C ALA A 536 -0.91 -27.29 19.85
N LEU A 537 -0.92 -26.30 18.95
CA LEU A 537 -2.13 -25.61 18.51
C LEU A 537 -3.07 -26.53 17.72
N ALA A 538 -2.54 -27.41 16.86
CA ALA A 538 -3.34 -28.38 16.11
C ALA A 538 -4.09 -29.33 17.07
N ARG A 539 -3.42 -29.83 18.11
CA ARG A 539 -4.04 -30.66 19.17
C ARG A 539 -5.12 -29.90 19.92
N ARG A 540 -4.85 -28.65 20.32
CA ARG A 540 -5.83 -27.76 20.97
C ARG A 540 -7.09 -27.55 20.13
N LEU A 541 -6.92 -27.35 18.83
CA LEU A 541 -8.02 -27.16 17.89
C LEU A 541 -8.83 -28.45 17.73
N ALA A 542 -8.17 -29.61 17.67
CA ALA A 542 -8.80 -30.93 17.56
C ALA A 542 -9.62 -31.30 18.78
N GLU A 543 -9.14 -30.92 19.97
CA GLU A 543 -9.82 -31.14 21.25
C GLU A 543 -10.95 -30.12 21.51
N GLY A 544 -11.15 -29.16 20.62
CA GLY A 544 -12.20 -28.15 20.78
C GLY A 544 -11.81 -26.96 21.67
N ARG A 545 -10.57 -26.87 22.14
CA ARG A 545 -10.13 -25.85 23.12
C ARG A 545 -9.90 -24.46 22.52
N ILE A 546 -9.79 -24.37 21.20
CA ILE A 546 -9.68 -23.12 20.44
C ILE A 546 -10.54 -23.20 19.17
N PRO A 547 -10.92 -22.06 18.57
CA PRO A 547 -10.83 -20.70 19.12
C PRO A 547 -11.84 -20.48 20.26
N ALA A 548 -11.54 -19.57 21.19
CA ALA A 548 -12.33 -19.40 22.43
C ALA A 548 -13.81 -19.06 22.21
N ALA A 549 -14.14 -18.45 21.06
CA ALA A 549 -15.51 -18.07 20.69
C ALA A 549 -16.38 -19.25 20.21
N VAL A 550 -15.82 -20.44 20.03
CA VAL A 550 -16.53 -21.62 19.51
C VAL A 550 -16.75 -22.63 20.65
N PRO A 551 -17.94 -23.25 20.76
CA PRO A 551 -18.20 -24.26 21.78
C PRO A 551 -17.16 -25.39 21.78
N ALA A 552 -16.72 -25.77 22.98
CA ALA A 552 -15.70 -26.80 23.15
C ALA A 552 -16.25 -28.18 22.78
N ARG A 553 -15.87 -28.67 21.60
CA ARG A 553 -16.21 -29.98 21.06
C ARG A 553 -15.07 -30.52 20.21
N PRO A 554 -14.71 -31.81 20.32
CA PRO A 554 -13.75 -32.41 19.41
C PRO A 554 -14.22 -32.31 17.97
N ARG A 555 -13.28 -32.11 17.05
CA ARG A 555 -13.57 -31.95 15.61
C ARG A 555 -12.40 -32.44 14.75
N PRO A 556 -12.65 -32.87 13.50
CA PRO A 556 -11.58 -33.12 12.54
C PRO A 556 -10.79 -31.83 12.30
N VAL A 557 -9.46 -31.95 12.15
CA VAL A 557 -8.58 -30.80 11.92
C VAL A 557 -7.59 -31.03 10.80
N LEU A 558 -7.16 -29.94 10.17
CA LEU A 558 -6.02 -29.92 9.28
C LEU A 558 -5.05 -28.78 9.65
N LEU A 559 -3.77 -28.98 9.39
CA LEU A 559 -2.69 -27.97 9.48
C LEU A 559 -2.16 -27.73 8.07
N THR A 560 -2.03 -26.49 7.65
CA THR A 560 -1.65 -26.16 6.27
C THR A 560 -1.03 -24.78 6.13
N GLY A 561 -0.38 -24.55 5.00
CA GLY A 561 0.30 -23.32 4.63
C GLY A 561 1.71 -23.61 4.14
N ASP A 562 2.52 -22.56 4.05
CA ASP A 562 3.96 -22.66 3.80
C ASP A 562 4.68 -22.99 5.11
N LEU A 563 5.04 -24.26 5.28
CA LEU A 563 5.66 -24.71 6.53
C LEU A 563 7.19 -24.60 6.49
N ASN A 564 7.78 -24.14 5.38
CA ASN A 564 9.23 -24.05 5.16
C ASN A 564 10.02 -25.32 5.54
N THR A 565 9.38 -26.48 5.46
CA THR A 565 9.94 -27.77 5.84
C THR A 565 9.62 -28.79 4.76
N THR A 566 10.54 -29.70 4.49
CA THR A 566 10.35 -30.80 3.54
C THR A 566 9.88 -32.07 4.28
N PRO A 567 9.32 -33.06 3.57
CA PRO A 567 8.85 -34.30 4.21
C PRO A 567 9.93 -35.08 4.95
N ALA A 568 11.20 -34.89 4.60
CA ALA A 568 12.35 -35.57 5.21
C ALA A 568 12.90 -34.85 6.45
N ASP A 569 12.47 -33.61 6.71
CA ASP A 569 13.03 -32.80 7.78
C ASP A 569 12.49 -33.21 9.17
N PRO A 570 13.28 -33.03 10.26
CA PRO A 570 12.86 -33.36 11.63
C PRO A 570 11.57 -32.66 12.06
N GLU A 571 11.32 -31.45 11.57
CA GLU A 571 10.13 -30.66 11.88
C GLU A 571 8.86 -31.34 11.38
N MET A 572 8.91 -32.02 10.22
CA MET A 572 7.78 -32.80 9.73
C MET A 572 7.48 -33.99 10.66
N ALA A 573 8.49 -34.61 11.26
CA ALA A 573 8.29 -35.67 12.26
C ALA A 573 7.60 -35.13 13.53
N VAL A 574 7.89 -33.89 13.94
CA VAL A 574 7.18 -33.21 15.05
C VAL A 574 5.71 -33.02 14.72
N LEU A 575 5.41 -32.52 13.51
CA LEU A 575 4.03 -32.26 13.07
C LEU A 575 3.22 -33.55 12.94
N THR A 576 3.78 -34.58 12.31
CA THR A 576 3.12 -35.89 12.17
C THR A 576 2.98 -36.61 13.51
N GLY A 577 3.94 -36.45 14.43
CA GLY A 577 3.83 -36.87 15.83
C GLY A 577 2.69 -36.20 16.61
N ALA A 578 2.07 -35.15 16.06
CA ALA A 578 0.83 -34.56 16.60
C ALA A 578 -0.44 -35.35 16.25
N GLY A 579 -0.32 -36.46 15.52
CA GLY A 579 -1.47 -37.22 15.00
C GLY A 579 -1.95 -36.68 13.65
N LEU A 580 -1.09 -35.96 12.94
CA LEU A 580 -1.33 -35.46 11.59
C LEU A 580 -0.68 -36.41 10.57
N THR A 581 -1.27 -36.48 9.39
CA THR A 581 -0.80 -37.32 8.28
C THR A 581 -0.62 -36.46 7.03
N ASP A 582 0.40 -36.76 6.24
CA ASP A 582 0.66 -36.06 4.99
C ASP A 582 0.06 -36.84 3.82
N PRO A 583 -1.03 -36.36 3.22
CA PRO A 583 -1.66 -37.06 2.12
C PRO A 583 -0.91 -36.90 0.80
N LEU A 584 -0.11 -35.84 0.61
CA LEU A 584 0.49 -35.49 -0.69
C LEU A 584 1.51 -36.54 -1.17
N THR A 585 2.14 -37.26 -0.24
CA THR A 585 3.04 -38.39 -0.53
C THR A 585 2.35 -39.47 -1.37
N ALA A 586 1.07 -39.75 -1.11
CA ALA A 586 0.30 -40.73 -1.87
C ALA A 586 -0.07 -40.23 -3.29
N PHE A 587 0.09 -38.93 -3.56
CA PHE A 587 -0.18 -38.28 -4.85
C PHE A 587 1.12 -37.89 -5.59
N GLY A 588 2.21 -38.61 -5.33
CA GLY A 588 3.47 -38.44 -6.05
C GLY A 588 4.40 -37.36 -5.49
N ASP A 589 4.14 -36.88 -4.27
CA ASP A 589 5.02 -35.95 -3.54
C ASP A 589 5.40 -34.68 -4.34
N PRO A 590 4.41 -33.95 -4.91
CA PRO A 590 4.68 -32.90 -5.89
C PRO A 590 5.41 -31.69 -5.27
N PRO A 591 6.53 -31.23 -5.85
CA PRO A 591 7.23 -30.03 -5.38
C PRO A 591 6.40 -28.76 -5.59
N THR A 592 6.57 -27.79 -4.71
CA THR A 592 5.82 -26.53 -4.67
C THR A 592 6.70 -25.29 -4.86
N SER A 593 8.02 -25.40 -4.68
CA SER A 593 8.94 -24.25 -4.75
C SER A 593 10.33 -24.63 -5.31
N PRO A 594 11.01 -23.71 -6.01
CA PRO A 594 10.46 -22.48 -6.60
C PRO A 594 9.49 -22.81 -7.76
N ALA A 595 8.55 -21.93 -8.07
CA ALA A 595 7.47 -22.20 -9.04
C ALA A 595 7.93 -22.43 -10.48
N ASP A 596 9.05 -21.84 -10.89
CA ASP A 596 9.63 -21.94 -12.24
C ASP A 596 10.49 -23.20 -12.44
N ASP A 597 11.15 -23.67 -11.39
CA ASP A 597 11.86 -24.96 -11.36
C ASP A 597 11.57 -25.74 -10.05
N PRO A 598 10.37 -26.33 -9.91
CA PRO A 598 9.93 -26.92 -8.66
C PRO A 598 10.79 -28.13 -8.25
N VAL A 599 11.54 -27.99 -7.15
CA VAL A 599 12.44 -29.03 -6.63
C VAL A 599 12.23 -29.36 -5.15
N LYS A 600 11.47 -28.52 -4.41
CA LYS A 600 11.17 -28.73 -2.99
C LYS A 600 9.67 -28.68 -2.74
N ARG A 601 9.16 -29.50 -1.83
CA ARG A 601 7.79 -29.38 -1.29
C ARG A 601 7.85 -28.80 0.11
N ILE A 602 7.47 -27.52 0.22
CA ILE A 602 7.44 -26.77 1.49
C ILE A 602 6.04 -26.26 1.86
N ASP A 603 5.10 -26.33 0.92
CA ASP A 603 3.68 -26.06 1.17
C ASP A 603 2.94 -27.39 1.41
N HIS A 604 2.18 -27.46 2.49
CA HIS A 604 1.60 -28.74 2.97
C HIS A 604 0.13 -28.62 3.33
N VAL A 605 -0.58 -29.75 3.27
CA VAL A 605 -1.92 -29.92 3.86
C VAL A 605 -1.92 -31.20 4.69
N LEU A 606 -1.62 -31.08 5.99
CA LEU A 606 -1.57 -32.21 6.91
C LEU A 606 -2.94 -32.46 7.55
N LEU A 607 -3.38 -33.72 7.58
CA LEU A 607 -4.72 -34.11 8.01
C LEU A 607 -4.69 -34.84 9.35
N GLY A 608 -5.54 -34.41 10.27
CA GLY A 608 -5.90 -35.17 11.47
C GLY A 608 -6.97 -36.23 11.19
N ARG A 609 -7.38 -36.94 12.24
CA ARG A 609 -8.45 -37.95 12.16
C ARG A 609 -9.78 -37.32 11.71
N GLY A 610 -10.59 -38.09 10.97
CA GLY A 610 -11.89 -37.63 10.47
C GLY A 610 -11.83 -36.92 9.12
N LEU A 611 -10.66 -36.86 8.47
CA LEU A 611 -10.47 -36.29 7.14
C LEU A 611 -9.72 -37.27 6.23
N SER A 612 -10.08 -37.27 4.94
CA SER A 612 -9.38 -38.00 3.89
C SER A 612 -9.26 -37.14 2.63
N VAL A 613 -8.22 -37.37 1.82
CA VAL A 613 -8.07 -36.72 0.50
C VAL A 613 -8.80 -37.53 -0.56
N VAL A 614 -9.64 -36.84 -1.34
CA VAL A 614 -10.26 -37.38 -2.56
C VAL A 614 -9.34 -37.14 -3.76
N THR A 615 -8.83 -35.92 -3.90
CA THR A 615 -7.88 -35.53 -4.94
C THR A 615 -6.91 -34.48 -4.42
N ALA A 616 -5.66 -34.51 -4.87
CA ALA A 616 -4.67 -33.47 -4.63
C ALA A 616 -3.94 -33.12 -5.93
N GLU A 617 -3.69 -31.83 -6.17
CA GLU A 617 -2.92 -31.34 -7.30
C GLU A 617 -2.06 -30.14 -6.89
N VAL A 618 -0.93 -29.95 -7.58
CA VAL A 618 -0.07 -28.75 -7.47
C VAL A 618 0.07 -28.13 -8.86
N PRO A 619 -0.85 -27.23 -9.26
CA PRO A 619 -0.86 -26.66 -10.60
C PRO A 619 0.29 -25.69 -10.83
N ARG A 620 0.97 -25.80 -11.98
CA ARG A 620 2.02 -24.85 -12.38
C ARG A 620 1.42 -23.52 -12.83
N VAL A 621 1.63 -22.46 -12.04
CA VAL A 621 1.17 -21.08 -12.33
C VAL A 621 2.28 -20.06 -12.05
N PRO A 622 2.31 -18.92 -12.75
CA PRO A 622 3.41 -17.95 -12.64
C PRO A 622 3.18 -16.82 -11.62
N PHE A 623 2.10 -16.89 -10.83
CA PHE A 623 1.62 -15.76 -10.03
C PHE A 623 2.34 -15.56 -8.70
N SER A 624 3.24 -16.48 -8.34
CA SER A 624 4.04 -16.49 -7.12
C SER A 624 5.34 -17.27 -7.40
N ASP A 625 6.31 -17.21 -6.49
CA ASP A 625 7.45 -18.13 -6.44
C ASP A 625 7.10 -19.47 -5.78
N HIS A 626 5.87 -19.63 -5.28
CA HIS A 626 5.30 -20.90 -4.86
C HIS A 626 4.23 -21.39 -5.84
N LEU A 627 3.97 -22.70 -5.84
CA LEU A 627 2.83 -23.31 -6.52
C LEU A 627 1.71 -23.58 -5.51
N PRO A 628 0.44 -23.30 -5.88
CA PRO A 628 -0.69 -23.56 -5.01
C PRO A 628 -0.93 -25.06 -4.84
N VAL A 629 -1.29 -25.47 -3.62
CA VAL A 629 -1.75 -26.84 -3.33
C VAL A 629 -3.28 -26.84 -3.32
N VAL A 630 -3.89 -27.61 -4.21
CA VAL A 630 -5.35 -27.76 -4.29
C VAL A 630 -5.71 -29.17 -3.84
N VAL A 631 -6.56 -29.26 -2.81
CA VAL A 631 -7.05 -30.54 -2.29
C VAL A 631 -8.57 -30.56 -2.23
N ARG A 632 -9.16 -31.69 -2.58
CA ARG A 632 -10.55 -32.00 -2.27
C ARG A 632 -10.55 -32.99 -1.12
N LEU A 633 -11.19 -32.59 -0.03
CA LEU A 633 -11.20 -33.31 1.23
C LEU A 633 -12.60 -33.86 1.48
N ARG A 634 -12.67 -35.03 2.13
CA ARG A 634 -13.91 -35.65 2.58
C ARG A 634 -13.87 -35.87 4.08
N LEU A 635 -14.97 -35.54 4.75
CA LEU A 635 -15.21 -35.91 6.14
C LEU A 635 -15.45 -37.41 6.26
N THR A 636 -14.70 -38.06 7.13
CA THR A 636 -14.94 -39.46 7.48
C THR A 636 -15.54 -39.54 8.87
N THR A 637 -16.21 -40.66 9.19
CA THR A 637 -16.62 -40.95 10.57
C THR A 637 -15.40 -40.91 11.48
N LEU A 638 -15.51 -40.16 12.58
CA LEU A 638 -14.47 -40.01 13.62
C LEU A 638 -14.30 -41.27 14.45
#